data_AF-A0A7S4QVH1-F1
#
_entry.id   AF-A0A7S4QVH1-F1
#
_cell.length_a   1.000
_cell.length_b   1.000
_cell.length_c   1.000
_cell.angle_alpha   90.00
_cell.angle_beta   90.00
_cell.angle_gamma   90.00
#
_symmetry.space_group_name_H-M   'P 1'
#
loop_
_entity.id
_entity.type
_entity.pdbx_description
1 polymer ?
#
loop_
_entity_poly.entity_id
_entity_poly.type
_entity_poly.pdbx_seq_one_letter_code
_entity_poly.pdbx_strand_id
1 'polypeptide(L)'
;MDNYPPLQCIGGGANLRAVGAQFMMSSPGAPGFAPGARGSHIAHRLEQLEHELMQLKSMRGQEEAPQYPPGPVLPDSGFMGMPPFSHNQSAHSAGAAGQPQTMCIPVPYPVHHQMPGTVATGPSTKEHDELLHAHRELLDSMQQQQMRHTQLLQSHTDLMKAHMDLLSKTLGQGSGTDKKKKLKNHPCLGVVRLDYNYPPAGGDTDCPASFAYDVFYRAVPGLTFELAQAGHFDETVERHFAEAIKHLEQRQVHAITGDCGFMMAFQVLARKIATKPVFMSSMVQCPAIAAAFRASDKLLILTANGESLKPQKEVLLHSCGFDVSEDRFIIKGCQDVPGFDAVAKGEAVPLDIVQPGIVKLTKDFLKAHPDIKGILLECTELPPYADALRAHTGLPVWDCITGADFYINAFKDNPRFGINDWQAEWDQEQEDYTFGQNLIEKDRSQLLNLKRDDTDKAKKKKHSRARALAHPTTKAKLEKTKRILQRKQSPILGVVRLDYNYPPAKGDIDCPGSYDYEVLFRCVPGLTFEMAQVGRMTHTVQQEFVKAIKWLEARGVSGITGDCGFMMAFQPIASEVASVPVFMSSMVQSPMVSVAFDKYDKILILTANSKTLKPQKDTLLKHCGFDVDDSRFVIYGCEDVPGFDAVSKGDKVDVEYVTPGMVKMVTDILEKEPTIRAILLECTELPPYSDALRHSTDLPVFDAITCADFYICARKDNPRFGLNQWQCDWDGVADEYELGDNLDSASTKFLVNG
;
A
#
# COMPACT_ATOMS: atom_id res chain seq x y z
N MET A 1 27.65 28.78 53.18
CA MET A 1 27.62 30.12 52.58
C MET A 1 26.41 30.13 51.66
N ASP A 2 25.37 30.81 52.14
CA ASP A 2 24.56 31.81 51.42
C ASP A 2 23.90 31.40 50.07
N ASN A 3 22.58 31.57 49.85
CA ASN A 3 21.50 31.98 50.76
C ASN A 3 20.10 31.48 50.26
N TYR A 4 19.16 31.35 51.19
CA TYR A 4 17.71 31.07 51.01
C TYR A 4 16.90 32.40 50.90
N PRO A 5 15.54 32.49 50.76
CA PRO A 5 14.46 31.53 50.38
C PRO A 5 13.49 32.15 49.31
N PRO A 6 12.22 31.68 49.11
CA PRO A 6 11.23 32.28 48.18
C PRO A 6 10.04 32.98 48.89
N LEU A 7 9.08 33.52 48.11
CA LEU A 7 7.66 33.77 48.50
C LEU A 7 6.75 33.44 47.30
N GLN A 8 5.53 32.86 47.36
CA GLN A 8 4.43 32.71 48.36
C GLN A 8 3.22 33.61 48.04
N CYS A 9 2.01 33.03 48.18
CA CYS A 9 0.75 33.61 47.72
C CYS A 9 0.15 34.67 48.69
N ILE A 10 -0.63 35.60 48.14
CA ILE A 10 -1.61 36.43 48.88
C ILE A 10 -2.92 36.45 48.07
N GLY A 11 -4.07 36.46 48.74
CA GLY A 11 -5.40 36.44 48.11
C GLY A 11 -6.31 37.59 48.53
N GLY A 12 -7.58 37.51 48.11
CA GLY A 12 -8.60 38.55 48.26
C GLY A 12 -8.92 39.24 46.93
N GLY A 13 -10.13 39.75 46.70
CA GLY A 13 -11.34 39.64 47.53
C GLY A 13 -12.43 40.60 47.07
N ALA A 14 -13.62 40.06 46.76
CA ALA A 14 -14.91 40.73 46.56
C ALA A 14 -14.95 42.15 45.90
N ASN A 15 -15.72 42.26 44.80
CA ASN A 15 -17.08 42.83 44.94
C ASN A 15 -17.95 42.65 43.68
N LEU A 16 -19.27 42.62 43.88
CA LEU A 16 -20.25 42.76 42.80
C LEU A 16 -20.50 44.26 42.54
N ARG A 17 -20.80 44.60 41.27
CA ARG A 17 -21.94 45.47 40.94
C ARG A 17 -22.31 45.35 39.46
N ALA A 18 -23.57 45.07 39.20
CA ALA A 18 -24.14 45.16 37.87
C ALA A 18 -24.66 46.58 37.61
N VAL A 19 -24.40 47.11 36.42
CA VAL A 19 -25.16 48.21 35.81
C VAL A 19 -25.32 47.87 34.34
N GLY A 20 -26.56 47.81 33.86
CA GLY A 20 -26.86 47.70 32.43
C GLY A 20 -27.39 49.02 31.89
N ALA A 21 -27.00 49.37 30.67
CA ALA A 21 -27.62 50.43 29.89
C ALA A 21 -27.46 50.14 28.40
N GLN A 22 -28.53 50.34 27.63
CA GLN A 22 -28.48 50.32 26.17
C GLN A 22 -27.91 51.65 25.66
N PHE A 23 -27.23 51.63 24.51
CA PHE A 23 -27.40 52.69 23.51
C PHE A 23 -27.10 52.14 22.10
N MET A 24 -27.83 52.63 21.09
CA MET A 24 -27.60 52.35 19.67
C MET A 24 -26.73 53.46 19.05
N MET A 25 -25.96 53.14 17.99
CA MET A 25 -26.10 53.81 16.67
C MET A 25 -25.23 53.19 15.55
N SER A 26 -25.91 52.75 14.48
CA SER A 26 -25.54 52.80 13.04
C SER A 26 -24.10 52.52 12.54
N SER A 27 -23.94 51.34 11.91
CA SER A 27 -23.52 51.10 10.49
C SER A 27 -22.18 51.63 9.90
N PRO A 28 -21.72 51.12 8.72
CA PRO A 28 -22.15 49.92 7.94
C PRO A 28 -20.98 48.96 7.56
N GLY A 29 -21.27 47.85 6.86
CA GLY A 29 -20.30 47.33 5.87
C GLY A 29 -19.98 45.83 5.73
N ALA A 30 -20.96 44.91 5.78
CA ALA A 30 -20.74 43.53 5.27
C ALA A 30 -22.06 42.91 4.74
N PRO A 31 -22.08 42.25 3.56
CA PRO A 31 -23.27 41.61 3.03
C PRO A 31 -23.51 40.24 3.71
N GLY A 32 -24.68 40.08 4.35
CA GLY A 32 -25.07 38.81 4.96
C GLY A 32 -25.60 37.80 3.92
N PHE A 33 -25.14 36.56 4.00
CA PHE A 33 -25.77 35.44 3.28
C PHE A 33 -27.10 35.08 3.97
N ALA A 34 -28.21 35.13 3.22
CA ALA A 34 -29.46 34.54 3.65
C ALA A 34 -29.41 33.00 3.52
N PRO A 35 -30.03 32.23 4.44
CA PRO A 35 -30.10 30.77 4.33
C PRO A 35 -31.02 30.38 3.16
N GLY A 36 -30.42 30.07 2.02
CA GLY A 36 -31.14 29.63 0.82
C GLY A 36 -31.83 28.27 0.99
N ALA A 37 -32.84 28.01 0.16
CA ALA A 37 -33.75 26.85 0.24
C ALA A 37 -33.14 25.46 -0.10
N ARG A 38 -31.85 25.25 0.19
CA ARG A 38 -31.17 23.94 0.07
C ARG A 38 -31.26 23.10 1.35
N GLY A 39 -31.40 23.73 2.52
CA GLY A 39 -31.51 23.02 3.80
C GLY A 39 -32.78 22.18 3.93
N SER A 40 -33.92 22.68 3.42
CA SER A 40 -35.21 21.98 3.46
C SER A 40 -35.21 20.69 2.64
N HIS A 41 -34.56 20.67 1.46
CA HIS A 41 -34.49 19.46 0.63
C HIS A 41 -33.65 18.35 1.25
N ILE A 42 -32.60 18.69 2.01
CA ILE A 42 -31.78 17.70 2.72
C ILE A 42 -32.52 17.17 3.95
N ALA A 43 -33.13 18.05 4.75
CA ALA A 43 -33.94 17.64 5.89
C ALA A 43 -35.09 16.72 5.47
N HIS A 44 -35.85 17.09 4.44
CA HIS A 44 -36.98 16.28 3.97
C HIS A 44 -36.54 14.93 3.36
N ARG A 45 -35.33 14.85 2.79
CA ARG A 45 -34.78 13.56 2.32
C ARG A 45 -34.31 12.66 3.47
N LEU A 46 -33.84 13.23 4.57
CA LEU A 46 -33.53 12.47 5.79
C LEU A 46 -34.81 11.92 6.44
N GLU A 47 -35.87 12.73 6.55
CA GLU A 47 -37.19 12.28 7.03
C GLU A 47 -37.74 11.10 6.19
N GLN A 48 -37.61 11.16 4.86
CA GLN A 48 -37.99 10.04 3.98
C GLN A 48 -37.18 8.77 4.29
N LEU A 49 -35.85 8.88 4.43
CA LEU A 49 -34.98 7.73 4.70
C LEU A 49 -35.23 7.12 6.08
N GLU A 50 -35.53 7.93 7.10
CA GLU A 50 -35.95 7.43 8.42
C GLU A 50 -37.28 6.67 8.35
N HIS A 51 -38.24 7.16 7.56
CA HIS A 51 -39.54 6.51 7.36
C HIS A 51 -39.44 5.21 6.54
N GLU A 52 -38.58 5.16 5.51
CA GLU A 52 -38.23 3.94 4.77
C GLU A 52 -37.53 2.91 5.70
N LEU A 53 -36.60 3.37 6.55
CA LEU A 53 -35.92 2.52 7.53
C LEU A 53 -36.87 1.96 8.60
N MET A 54 -37.89 2.72 9.04
CA MET A 54 -38.91 2.19 9.95
C MET A 54 -39.77 1.09 9.29
N GLN A 55 -40.12 1.23 8.01
CA GLN A 55 -40.85 0.17 7.29
C GLN A 55 -40.00 -1.09 7.11
N LEU A 56 -38.71 -0.95 6.77
CA LEU A 56 -37.79 -2.09 6.70
C LEU A 56 -37.60 -2.78 8.07
N LYS A 57 -37.66 -2.03 9.18
CA LYS A 57 -37.60 -2.59 10.53
C LYS A 57 -38.89 -3.30 10.94
N SER A 58 -40.07 -2.82 10.55
CA SER A 58 -41.33 -3.53 10.84
C SER A 58 -41.46 -4.85 10.07
N MET A 59 -40.93 -4.91 8.84
CA MET A 59 -40.91 -6.14 8.02
C MET A 59 -39.97 -7.25 8.55
N ARG A 60 -39.03 -6.94 9.47
CA ARG A 60 -38.17 -7.94 10.12
C ARG A 60 -38.72 -8.50 11.45
N GLY A 61 -39.93 -8.10 11.85
CA GLY A 61 -40.50 -8.46 13.16
C GLY A 61 -41.16 -9.85 13.26
N GLN A 62 -41.01 -10.75 12.28
CA GLN A 62 -41.79 -12.00 12.18
C GLN A 62 -41.01 -13.23 11.69
N GLU A 63 -39.76 -13.41 12.13
CA GLU A 63 -39.03 -14.69 11.97
C GLU A 63 -38.44 -15.15 13.31
N GLU A 64 -38.95 -16.25 13.87
CA GLU A 64 -38.34 -16.94 15.01
C GLU A 64 -37.27 -17.92 14.51
N ALA A 65 -36.10 -17.94 15.16
CA ALA A 65 -34.97 -18.76 14.71
C ALA A 65 -35.17 -20.25 15.04
N PRO A 66 -35.01 -21.18 14.08
CA PRO A 66 -35.12 -22.61 14.33
C PRO A 66 -33.93 -23.15 15.13
N GLN A 67 -34.20 -23.96 16.16
CA GLN A 67 -33.18 -24.68 16.92
C GLN A 67 -32.77 -25.96 16.17
N TYR A 68 -31.46 -26.16 15.98
CA TYR A 68 -30.90 -27.37 15.37
C TYR A 68 -30.53 -28.41 16.44
N PRO A 69 -30.84 -29.71 16.25
CA PRO A 69 -30.35 -30.80 17.08
C PRO A 69 -28.89 -31.15 16.76
N PRO A 70 -28.15 -31.80 17.69
CA PRO A 70 -26.75 -32.18 17.47
C PRO A 70 -26.61 -33.32 16.44
N GLY A 71 -25.59 -33.22 15.57
CA GLY A 71 -25.30 -34.21 14.53
C GLY A 71 -24.64 -35.51 15.05
N PRO A 72 -24.69 -36.61 14.27
CA PRO A 72 -24.18 -37.91 14.67
C PRO A 72 -22.66 -38.07 14.50
N VAL A 73 -22.06 -38.99 15.26
CA VAL A 73 -20.64 -39.37 15.17
C VAL A 73 -20.43 -40.43 14.07
N LEU A 74 -19.35 -40.30 13.30
CA LEU A 74 -18.91 -41.28 12.30
C LEU A 74 -17.70 -42.12 12.80
N PRO A 75 -17.61 -43.42 12.46
CA PRO A 75 -16.51 -44.31 12.85
C PRO A 75 -15.40 -44.45 11.78
N ASP A 76 -14.23 -44.96 12.20
CA ASP A 76 -13.02 -45.12 11.37
C ASP A 76 -13.11 -46.17 10.24
N SER A 77 -12.56 -45.83 9.06
CA SER A 77 -11.83 -46.70 8.10
C SER A 77 -11.53 -45.91 6.81
N GLY A 78 -10.53 -46.21 5.97
CA GLY A 78 -9.46 -47.21 6.03
C GLY A 78 -8.53 -47.07 4.80
N PHE A 79 -7.25 -47.46 4.89
CA PHE A 79 -6.21 -47.19 3.88
C PHE A 79 -6.31 -48.09 2.62
N MET A 80 -6.34 -47.49 1.41
CA MET A 80 -5.96 -48.04 0.08
C MET A 80 -6.03 -46.88 -0.95
N GLY A 81 -5.25 -46.77 -2.03
CA GLY A 81 -4.12 -47.57 -2.52
C GLY A 81 -4.00 -47.51 -4.06
N MET A 82 -3.18 -46.60 -4.62
CA MET A 82 -3.13 -46.33 -6.09
C MET A 82 -1.94 -46.98 -6.82
N PRO A 83 -2.15 -47.56 -8.02
CA PRO A 83 -1.13 -47.81 -9.04
C PRO A 83 -1.30 -46.94 -10.32
N PRO A 84 -0.33 -46.87 -11.26
CA PRO A 84 -0.15 -45.67 -12.11
C PRO A 84 -0.03 -45.87 -13.65
N PHE A 85 -0.06 -44.74 -14.38
CA PHE A 85 0.49 -44.41 -15.72
C PHE A 85 0.31 -45.33 -16.95
N SER A 86 -0.06 -44.72 -18.09
CA SER A 86 0.21 -45.22 -19.46
C SER A 86 0.33 -44.09 -20.50
N HIS A 87 1.28 -44.20 -21.45
CA HIS A 87 1.54 -43.23 -22.53
C HIS A 87 0.79 -43.51 -23.85
N ASN A 88 0.64 -42.45 -24.68
CA ASN A 88 0.60 -42.43 -26.17
C ASN A 88 0.53 -40.93 -26.60
N GLN A 89 1.16 -40.34 -27.63
CA GLN A 89 1.68 -40.74 -28.97
C GLN A 89 0.60 -41.27 -29.93
N SER A 90 0.43 -40.83 -31.19
CA SER A 90 0.94 -39.71 -32.02
C SER A 90 -0.02 -39.55 -33.26
N ALA A 91 0.10 -38.70 -34.30
CA ALA A 91 1.09 -37.73 -34.80
C ALA A 91 0.40 -36.66 -35.74
N HIS A 92 1.18 -36.02 -36.65
CA HIS A 92 0.88 -35.36 -37.95
C HIS A 92 -0.59 -35.00 -38.38
N SER A 93 -0.87 -33.87 -39.05
CA SER A 93 -0.27 -33.42 -40.34
C SER A 93 -0.37 -31.90 -40.63
N ALA A 94 0.20 -31.46 -41.77
CA ALA A 94 0.28 -30.04 -42.21
C ALA A 94 -0.79 -29.64 -43.25
N GLY A 95 -0.93 -28.33 -43.57
CA GLY A 95 -1.73 -27.87 -44.73
C GLY A 95 -2.06 -26.36 -44.75
N ALA A 96 -1.32 -25.57 -45.52
CA ALA A 96 -1.33 -24.10 -45.54
C ALA A 96 -2.55 -23.38 -46.18
N ALA A 97 -2.65 -22.08 -45.86
CA ALA A 97 -3.15 -20.95 -46.67
C ALA A 97 -4.66 -20.73 -46.90
N GLY A 98 -5.13 -19.54 -46.50
CA GLY A 98 -6.39 -18.91 -46.90
C GLY A 98 -6.54 -17.51 -46.28
N GLN A 99 -6.73 -16.46 -47.10
CA GLN A 99 -6.94 -15.08 -46.63
C GLN A 99 -8.45 -14.77 -46.43
N PRO A 100 -8.82 -13.70 -45.72
CA PRO A 100 -10.08 -13.65 -44.96
C PRO A 100 -11.32 -13.42 -45.83
N GLN A 101 -12.42 -14.06 -45.42
CA GLN A 101 -13.78 -13.66 -45.78
C GLN A 101 -14.53 -13.20 -44.53
N THR A 102 -15.17 -12.04 -44.63
CA THR A 102 -16.10 -11.53 -43.62
C THR A 102 -17.34 -12.43 -43.54
N MET A 103 -17.68 -12.92 -42.34
CA MET A 103 -18.99 -13.54 -42.08
C MET A 103 -19.75 -12.79 -41.00
N CYS A 104 -21.00 -12.45 -41.31
CA CYS A 104 -21.93 -11.84 -40.37
C CYS A 104 -22.39 -12.84 -39.31
N ILE A 105 -22.72 -12.34 -38.12
CA ILE A 105 -23.29 -13.13 -37.02
C ILE A 105 -24.68 -13.66 -37.44
N PRO A 106 -24.94 -14.98 -37.46
CA PRO A 106 -26.26 -15.53 -37.72
C PRO A 106 -27.18 -15.42 -36.50
N VAL A 107 -28.43 -15.02 -36.71
CA VAL A 107 -29.48 -15.08 -35.68
C VAL A 107 -29.97 -16.53 -35.54
N PRO A 108 -30.09 -17.08 -34.32
CA PRO A 108 -30.51 -18.48 -34.13
C PRO A 108 -32.00 -18.68 -34.46
N TYR A 109 -32.28 -19.58 -35.42
CA TYR A 109 -33.61 -20.16 -35.63
C TYR A 109 -33.83 -21.38 -34.71
N PRO A 110 -35.08 -21.71 -34.34
CA PRO A 110 -35.38 -22.76 -33.37
C PRO A 110 -35.18 -24.17 -33.94
N VAL A 111 -34.49 -25.03 -33.18
CA VAL A 111 -34.31 -26.45 -33.52
C VAL A 111 -35.39 -27.30 -32.84
N HIS A 112 -36.24 -27.95 -33.64
CA HIS A 112 -37.13 -29.00 -33.15
C HIS A 112 -36.34 -30.26 -32.80
N HIS A 113 -36.17 -30.56 -31.51
CA HIS A 113 -35.77 -31.88 -31.06
C HIS A 113 -36.99 -32.76 -30.78
N GLN A 114 -37.05 -33.92 -31.43
CA GLN A 114 -37.92 -35.03 -31.02
C GLN A 114 -37.33 -35.68 -29.75
N MET A 115 -38.17 -35.98 -28.76
CA MET A 115 -37.74 -36.65 -27.53
C MET A 115 -37.47 -38.15 -27.78
N PRO A 116 -36.31 -38.69 -27.36
CA PRO A 116 -36.16 -40.13 -27.15
C PRO A 116 -36.89 -40.57 -25.88
N GLY A 117 -37.25 -41.86 -25.81
CA GLY A 117 -38.24 -42.43 -24.89
C GLY A 117 -38.14 -42.06 -23.40
N THR A 118 -39.31 -41.91 -22.78
CA THR A 118 -39.50 -41.70 -21.33
C THR A 118 -38.90 -42.85 -20.52
N VAL A 119 -37.75 -42.60 -19.89
CA VAL A 119 -37.27 -43.42 -18.77
C VAL A 119 -38.21 -43.17 -17.60
N ALA A 120 -38.89 -44.22 -17.12
CA ALA A 120 -39.75 -44.11 -15.95
C ALA A 120 -38.90 -43.94 -14.69
N THR A 121 -38.80 -42.70 -14.21
CA THR A 121 -38.26 -42.42 -12.88
C THR A 121 -39.18 -43.03 -11.82
N GLY A 122 -38.59 -43.68 -10.82
CA GLY A 122 -39.32 -44.11 -9.63
C GLY A 122 -39.88 -42.90 -8.87
N PRO A 123 -40.85 -43.10 -7.95
CA PRO A 123 -41.34 -42.02 -7.12
C PRO A 123 -40.18 -41.38 -6.35
N SER A 124 -40.09 -40.04 -6.41
CA SER A 124 -39.07 -39.27 -5.70
C SER A 124 -39.13 -39.59 -4.20
N THR A 125 -37.98 -39.78 -3.56
CA THR A 125 -37.93 -39.82 -2.10
C THR A 125 -38.08 -38.40 -1.57
N LYS A 126 -38.73 -38.25 -0.42
CA LYS A 126 -38.96 -36.93 0.21
C LYS A 126 -37.66 -36.14 0.37
N GLU A 127 -36.57 -36.84 0.71
CA GLU A 127 -35.22 -36.28 0.82
C GLU A 127 -34.66 -35.75 -0.52
N HIS A 128 -35.01 -36.37 -1.66
CA HIS A 128 -34.58 -35.91 -2.98
C HIS A 128 -35.32 -34.64 -3.42
N ASP A 129 -36.64 -34.57 -3.15
CA ASP A 129 -37.42 -33.36 -3.40
C ASP A 129 -36.98 -32.20 -2.48
N GLU A 130 -36.63 -32.50 -1.22
CA GLU A 130 -36.07 -31.52 -0.27
C GLU A 130 -34.69 -31.01 -0.71
N LEU A 131 -33.80 -31.89 -1.19
CA LEU A 131 -32.52 -31.49 -1.79
C LEU A 131 -32.69 -30.63 -3.03
N LEU A 132 -33.62 -30.98 -3.92
CA LEU A 132 -33.94 -30.19 -5.11
C LEU A 132 -34.58 -28.84 -4.76
N HIS A 133 -35.32 -28.74 -3.65
CA HIS A 133 -35.88 -27.49 -3.17
C HIS A 133 -34.78 -26.57 -2.61
N ALA A 134 -33.95 -27.07 -1.70
CA ALA A 134 -32.83 -26.32 -1.11
C ALA A 134 -31.82 -25.86 -2.19
N HIS A 135 -31.58 -26.67 -3.23
CA HIS A 135 -30.73 -26.28 -4.34
C HIS A 135 -31.32 -25.12 -5.18
N ARG A 136 -32.65 -25.05 -5.35
CA ARG A 136 -33.29 -23.90 -6.01
C ARG A 136 -33.22 -22.64 -5.15
N GLU A 137 -33.46 -22.75 -3.85
CA GLU A 137 -33.35 -21.62 -2.93
C GLU A 137 -31.92 -21.06 -2.90
N LEU A 138 -30.90 -21.93 -2.98
CA LEU A 138 -29.50 -21.51 -3.13
C LEU A 138 -29.27 -20.74 -4.43
N LEU A 139 -29.78 -21.24 -5.56
CA LEU A 139 -29.66 -20.58 -6.88
C LEU A 139 -30.40 -19.23 -6.92
N ASP A 140 -31.62 -19.16 -6.40
CA ASP A 140 -32.39 -17.92 -6.30
C ASP A 140 -31.69 -16.90 -5.38
N SER A 141 -31.13 -17.36 -4.25
CA SER A 141 -30.32 -16.53 -3.34
C SER A 141 -29.06 -15.99 -4.03
N MET A 142 -28.33 -16.82 -4.77
CA MET A 142 -27.18 -16.41 -5.58
C MET A 142 -27.58 -15.39 -6.65
N GLN A 143 -28.70 -15.61 -7.36
CA GLN A 143 -29.18 -14.68 -8.39
C GLN A 143 -29.62 -13.33 -7.79
N GLN A 144 -30.25 -13.34 -6.62
CA GLN A 144 -30.56 -12.12 -5.86
C GLN A 144 -29.31 -11.42 -5.32
N GLN A 145 -28.27 -12.16 -4.89
CA GLN A 145 -26.97 -11.58 -4.53
C GLN A 145 -26.32 -10.92 -5.76
N GLN A 146 -26.34 -11.57 -6.92
CA GLN A 146 -25.76 -11.04 -8.16
C GLN A 146 -26.51 -9.78 -8.66
N MET A 147 -27.84 -9.73 -8.56
CA MET A 147 -28.60 -8.50 -8.86
C MET A 147 -28.23 -7.34 -7.91
N ARG A 148 -28.13 -7.61 -6.60
CA ARG A 148 -27.68 -6.61 -5.60
C ARG A 148 -26.25 -6.15 -5.86
N HIS A 149 -25.36 -7.05 -6.30
CA HIS A 149 -23.98 -6.75 -6.68
C HIS A 149 -23.91 -5.79 -7.87
N THR A 150 -24.71 -6.03 -8.93
CA THR A 150 -24.82 -5.12 -10.08
C THR A 150 -25.38 -3.74 -9.70
N GLN A 151 -26.39 -3.69 -8.83
CA GLN A 151 -26.95 -2.42 -8.32
C GLN A 151 -25.93 -1.63 -7.48
N LEU A 152 -25.10 -2.33 -6.68
CA LEU A 152 -24.03 -1.70 -5.90
C LEU A 152 -22.92 -1.14 -6.80
N LEU A 153 -22.50 -1.89 -7.83
CA LEU A 153 -21.53 -1.43 -8.84
C LEU A 153 -22.02 -0.18 -9.59
N GLN A 154 -23.30 -0.14 -9.98
CA GLN A 154 -23.91 1.04 -10.61
C GLN A 154 -23.92 2.24 -9.65
N SER A 155 -24.34 2.02 -8.40
CA SER A 155 -24.41 3.06 -7.36
C SER A 155 -23.02 3.63 -7.03
N HIS A 156 -21.98 2.79 -6.97
CA HIS A 156 -20.59 3.21 -6.83
C HIS A 156 -20.13 4.04 -8.03
N THR A 157 -20.43 3.58 -9.25
CA THR A 157 -20.07 4.27 -10.50
C THR A 157 -20.70 5.66 -10.58
N ASP A 158 -21.98 5.80 -10.22
CA ASP A 158 -22.67 7.10 -10.28
C ASP A 158 -22.26 8.04 -9.14
N LEU A 159 -21.91 7.50 -7.96
CA LEU A 159 -21.27 8.28 -6.88
C LEU A 159 -19.89 8.83 -7.32
N MET A 160 -19.09 8.03 -8.05
CA MET A 160 -17.78 8.49 -8.54
C MET A 160 -17.89 9.47 -9.69
N LYS A 161 -18.87 9.33 -10.59
CA LYS A 161 -19.20 10.40 -11.56
C LYS A 161 -19.56 11.69 -10.83
N ALA A 162 -20.44 11.65 -9.84
CA ALA A 162 -20.82 12.83 -9.05
C ALA A 162 -19.62 13.47 -8.30
N HIS A 163 -18.66 12.66 -7.84
CA HIS A 163 -17.42 13.14 -7.22
C HIS A 163 -16.50 13.83 -8.24
N MET A 164 -16.28 13.24 -9.42
CA MET A 164 -15.48 13.84 -10.50
C MET A 164 -16.15 15.10 -11.08
N ASP A 165 -17.47 15.13 -11.16
CA ASP A 165 -18.27 16.32 -11.50
C ASP A 165 -18.11 17.45 -10.48
N LEU A 166 -17.84 17.14 -9.21
CA LEU A 166 -17.59 18.14 -8.16
C LEU A 166 -16.15 18.67 -8.21
N LEU A 167 -15.17 17.78 -8.41
CA LEU A 167 -13.76 18.14 -8.57
C LEU A 167 -13.55 19.03 -9.81
N SER A 168 -14.03 18.61 -10.99
CA SER A 168 -13.91 19.38 -12.24
C SER A 168 -14.54 20.78 -12.15
N LYS A 169 -15.71 20.91 -11.52
CA LYS A 169 -16.38 22.22 -11.31
C LYS A 169 -15.66 23.11 -10.29
N THR A 170 -14.88 22.51 -9.38
CA THR A 170 -14.02 23.23 -8.43
C THR A 170 -12.75 23.74 -9.12
N LEU A 171 -12.24 23.02 -10.12
CA LEU A 171 -11.06 23.40 -10.92
C LEU A 171 -11.39 24.40 -12.06
N GLY A 172 -12.62 24.39 -12.59
CA GLY A 172 -13.01 25.14 -13.78
C GLY A 172 -13.09 26.67 -13.67
N GLN A 173 -12.97 27.28 -12.48
CA GLN A 173 -13.10 28.74 -12.30
C GLN A 173 -11.76 29.49 -12.43
N GLY A 174 -11.17 29.48 -13.63
CA GLY A 174 -9.77 29.91 -13.82
C GLY A 174 -9.38 30.71 -15.08
N SER A 175 -10.29 31.02 -16.01
CA SER A 175 -9.92 31.67 -17.28
C SER A 175 -9.57 33.17 -17.14
N GLY A 176 -8.28 33.52 -17.28
CA GLY A 176 -7.84 34.91 -17.41
C GLY A 176 -6.40 35.20 -16.94
N THR A 177 -5.50 35.38 -17.91
CA THR A 177 -4.23 36.15 -17.93
C THR A 177 -3.35 36.21 -16.66
N ASP A 178 -2.09 35.77 -16.80
CA ASP A 178 -0.94 36.08 -15.93
C ASP A 178 -1.13 35.86 -14.43
N LYS A 179 -1.82 34.77 -14.06
CA LYS A 179 -1.69 34.17 -12.74
C LYS A 179 -0.53 33.17 -12.77
N LYS A 180 0.42 33.30 -11.85
CA LYS A 180 1.37 32.22 -11.53
C LYS A 180 0.56 30.93 -11.30
N LYS A 181 0.92 29.82 -11.96
CA LYS A 181 0.28 28.52 -11.70
C LYS A 181 0.33 28.26 -10.19
N LYS A 182 -0.82 28.00 -9.57
CA LYS A 182 -0.86 27.59 -8.17
C LYS A 182 -0.36 26.14 -8.12
N LEU A 183 0.72 25.91 -7.39
CA LEU A 183 1.27 24.57 -7.14
C LEU A 183 0.21 23.68 -6.48
N LYS A 184 0.25 22.37 -6.76
CA LYS A 184 -0.47 21.38 -5.94
C LYS A 184 0.16 21.37 -4.53
N ASN A 185 -0.60 20.97 -3.51
CA ASN A 185 -0.06 20.84 -2.16
C ASN A 185 0.98 19.70 -2.10
N HIS A 186 1.93 19.76 -1.17
CA HIS A 186 2.78 18.62 -0.84
C HIS A 186 1.91 17.42 -0.38
N PRO A 187 2.30 16.16 -0.66
CA PRO A 187 1.59 14.99 -0.15
C PRO A 187 1.62 14.96 1.39
N CYS A 188 0.57 14.36 1.97
CA CYS A 188 0.37 14.32 3.42
C CYS A 188 -0.46 13.10 3.84
N LEU A 189 -0.24 12.64 5.06
CA LEU A 189 -0.77 11.37 5.58
C LEU A 189 -1.93 11.60 6.57
N GLY A 190 -2.96 10.77 6.50
CA GLY A 190 -3.97 10.64 7.55
C GLY A 190 -3.66 9.47 8.48
N VAL A 191 -3.76 9.68 9.80
CA VAL A 191 -3.68 8.61 10.81
C VAL A 191 -5.01 8.55 11.56
N VAL A 192 -5.72 7.45 11.36
CA VAL A 192 -6.86 7.06 12.21
C VAL A 192 -6.28 6.53 13.52
N ARG A 193 -6.73 7.09 14.64
CA ARG A 193 -6.19 6.74 15.96
C ARG A 193 -7.15 5.91 16.80
N LEU A 194 -6.60 4.99 17.59
CA LEU A 194 -7.29 4.36 18.72
C LEU A 194 -7.78 5.42 19.73
N ASP A 195 -8.73 5.03 20.57
CA ASP A 195 -9.03 5.68 21.84
C ASP A 195 -7.94 5.32 22.87
N TYR A 196 -6.69 5.70 22.59
CA TYR A 196 -5.51 5.36 23.39
C TYR A 196 -4.54 6.56 23.43
N ASN A 197 -4.24 7.03 24.65
CA ASN A 197 -3.56 8.31 24.91
C ASN A 197 -2.25 8.08 25.68
N TYR A 198 -1.19 7.86 24.90
CA TYR A 198 0.17 7.57 25.31
C TYR A 198 1.15 8.59 24.68
N PRO A 199 2.38 8.74 25.18
CA PRO A 199 3.37 9.67 24.63
C PRO A 199 4.27 8.98 23.58
N PRO A 200 4.05 9.23 22.26
CA PRO A 200 4.71 8.48 21.18
C PRO A 200 6.17 8.89 20.99
N ALA A 201 6.99 7.95 20.49
CA ALA A 201 8.41 8.14 20.22
C ALA A 201 8.68 8.43 18.72
N GLY A 202 9.78 9.11 18.39
CA GLY A 202 10.21 9.22 16.99
C GLY A 202 10.45 7.83 16.39
N GLY A 203 9.79 7.54 15.28
CA GLY A 203 9.62 6.21 14.68
C GLY A 203 8.16 5.74 14.66
N ASP A 204 7.37 6.18 15.64
CA ASP A 204 5.94 5.86 15.75
C ASP A 204 5.09 6.64 14.73
N THR A 205 4.05 6.00 14.20
CA THR A 205 2.95 6.64 13.46
C THR A 205 2.32 7.81 14.20
N ASP A 206 2.21 7.75 15.52
CA ASP A 206 1.66 8.81 16.36
C ASP A 206 2.62 9.95 16.64
N CYS A 207 3.89 9.82 16.25
CA CYS A 207 4.86 10.91 16.31
C CYS A 207 5.00 11.57 14.94
N PRO A 208 4.58 12.84 14.75
CA PRO A 208 4.73 13.51 13.45
C PRO A 208 6.19 13.63 13.00
N ALA A 209 7.13 13.67 13.96
CA ALA A 209 8.57 13.74 13.70
C ALA A 209 9.14 12.48 13.02
N SER A 210 8.38 11.38 12.92
CA SER A 210 8.76 10.19 12.17
C SER A 210 8.78 10.41 10.65
N PHE A 211 8.08 11.44 10.15
CA PHE A 211 7.69 11.57 8.75
C PHE A 211 8.37 12.70 7.97
N ALA A 212 8.28 12.64 6.64
CA ALA A 212 8.88 13.59 5.70
C ALA A 212 7.88 14.60 5.11
N TYR A 213 6.73 14.73 5.75
CA TYR A 213 5.51 15.38 5.25
C TYR A 213 4.54 15.64 6.41
N ASP A 214 3.53 16.48 6.18
CA ASP A 214 2.45 16.72 7.14
C ASP A 214 1.67 15.44 7.46
N VAL A 215 1.33 15.27 8.74
CA VAL A 215 0.47 14.19 9.24
C VAL A 215 -0.71 14.74 10.02
N PHE A 216 -1.91 14.22 9.75
CA PHE A 216 -3.16 14.64 10.37
C PHE A 216 -3.83 13.48 11.12
N TYR A 217 -4.18 13.72 12.38
CA TYR A 217 -4.60 12.68 13.32
C TYR A 217 -6.09 12.78 13.67
N ARG A 218 -6.79 11.64 13.73
CA ARG A 218 -8.19 11.58 14.16
C ARG A 218 -8.49 10.33 14.97
N ALA A 219 -8.60 10.50 16.29
CA ALA A 219 -9.05 9.48 17.22
C ALA A 219 -10.51 9.06 16.97
N VAL A 220 -10.78 7.78 17.22
CA VAL A 220 -12.09 7.11 17.10
C VAL A 220 -12.62 6.81 18.50
N PRO A 221 -13.61 7.57 19.03
CA PRO A 221 -14.12 7.34 20.38
C PRO A 221 -14.70 5.95 20.56
N GLY A 222 -14.28 5.28 21.63
CA GLY A 222 -14.65 3.89 21.94
C GLY A 222 -13.79 2.82 21.26
N LEU A 223 -12.91 3.15 20.30
CA LEU A 223 -12.01 2.17 19.68
C LEU A 223 -10.79 1.90 20.58
N THR A 224 -10.95 1.09 21.62
CA THR A 224 -9.85 0.76 22.52
C THR A 224 -8.86 -0.24 21.89
N PHE A 225 -7.71 -0.39 22.54
CA PHE A 225 -6.70 -1.40 22.16
C PHE A 225 -7.28 -2.83 22.21
N GLU A 226 -8.11 -3.13 23.20
CA GLU A 226 -8.77 -4.43 23.35
C GLU A 226 -9.75 -4.71 22.21
N LEU A 227 -10.49 -3.70 21.73
CA LEU A 227 -11.38 -3.83 20.57
C LEU A 227 -10.60 -4.02 19.26
N ALA A 228 -9.46 -3.35 19.11
CA ALA A 228 -8.54 -3.63 17.99
C ALA A 228 -7.98 -5.06 18.05
N GLN A 229 -7.58 -5.55 19.23
CA GLN A 229 -7.15 -6.94 19.43
C GLN A 229 -8.29 -7.97 19.25
N ALA A 230 -9.53 -7.59 19.52
CA ALA A 230 -10.71 -8.42 19.27
C ALA A 230 -11.17 -8.43 17.80
N GLY A 231 -10.67 -7.48 16.98
CA GLY A 231 -10.88 -7.43 15.54
C GLY A 231 -12.30 -7.08 15.08
N HIS A 232 -13.15 -6.53 15.97
CA HIS A 232 -14.53 -6.17 15.64
C HIS A 232 -15.00 -4.90 16.37
N PHE A 233 -16.02 -4.25 15.81
CA PHE A 233 -16.66 -3.04 16.35
C PHE A 233 -18.08 -3.34 16.84
N ASP A 234 -18.65 -2.41 17.61
CA ASP A 234 -20.10 -2.18 17.62
C ASP A 234 -20.50 -1.08 16.60
N GLU A 235 -21.80 -0.93 16.32
CA GLU A 235 -22.33 0.03 15.33
C GLU A 235 -21.96 1.50 15.63
N THR A 236 -21.65 1.84 16.88
CA THR A 236 -21.25 3.20 17.28
C THR A 236 -19.76 3.43 17.01
N VAL A 237 -18.90 2.47 17.37
CA VAL A 237 -17.46 2.55 17.07
C VAL A 237 -17.22 2.47 15.55
N GLU A 238 -17.97 1.64 14.82
CA GLU A 238 -17.91 1.58 13.35
C GLU A 238 -18.26 2.94 12.71
N ARG A 239 -19.29 3.61 13.23
CA ARG A 239 -19.69 4.96 12.77
C ARG A 239 -18.60 6.00 13.04
N HIS A 240 -18.03 6.02 14.25
CA HIS A 240 -16.92 6.90 14.58
C HIS A 240 -15.67 6.63 13.72
N PHE A 241 -15.40 5.37 13.35
CA PHE A 241 -14.30 4.98 12.46
C PHE A 241 -14.53 5.51 11.03
N ALA A 242 -15.76 5.41 10.51
CA ALA A 242 -16.13 6.00 9.24
C ALA A 242 -16.03 7.53 9.23
N GLU A 243 -16.52 8.19 10.29
CA GLU A 243 -16.38 9.63 10.49
C GLU A 243 -14.91 10.08 10.60
N ALA A 244 -14.04 9.24 11.16
CA ALA A 244 -12.61 9.52 11.24
C ALA A 244 -11.94 9.51 9.86
N ILE A 245 -12.20 8.51 9.03
CA ILE A 245 -11.73 8.45 7.64
C ILE A 245 -12.23 9.68 6.86
N LYS A 246 -13.53 9.99 6.96
CA LYS A 246 -14.11 11.15 6.26
C LYS A 246 -13.59 12.51 6.76
N HIS A 247 -13.21 12.63 8.03
CA HIS A 247 -12.50 13.81 8.51
C HIS A 247 -11.09 13.95 7.91
N LEU A 248 -10.36 12.85 7.73
CA LEU A 248 -9.03 12.86 7.13
C LEU A 248 -9.10 13.16 5.62
N GLU A 249 -10.08 12.63 4.89
CA GLU A 249 -10.35 13.06 3.50
C GLU A 249 -10.67 14.56 3.40
N GLN A 250 -11.42 15.12 4.37
CA GLN A 250 -11.69 16.56 4.44
C GLN A 250 -10.44 17.41 4.76
N ARG A 251 -9.39 16.81 5.35
CA ARG A 251 -8.05 17.42 5.44
C ARG A 251 -7.27 17.37 4.10
N GLN A 252 -7.80 16.70 3.07
CA GLN A 252 -7.15 16.45 1.77
C GLN A 252 -5.87 15.61 1.89
N VAL A 253 -5.89 14.58 2.74
CA VAL A 253 -4.80 13.59 2.81
C VAL A 253 -4.70 12.77 1.53
N HIS A 254 -3.49 12.26 1.28
CA HIS A 254 -3.17 11.51 0.07
C HIS A 254 -3.25 9.99 0.31
N ALA A 255 -2.92 9.53 1.51
CA ALA A 255 -3.12 8.15 1.97
C ALA A 255 -3.56 8.12 3.46
N ILE A 256 -4.06 6.99 3.95
CA ILE A 256 -4.56 6.84 5.34
C ILE A 256 -4.04 5.54 6.00
N THR A 257 -3.54 5.64 7.22
CA THR A 257 -3.08 4.51 8.05
C THR A 257 -3.73 4.51 9.45
N GLY A 258 -3.41 3.51 10.25
CA GLY A 258 -3.79 3.39 11.67
C GLY A 258 -2.58 3.60 12.59
N ASP A 259 -2.82 3.99 13.85
CA ASP A 259 -1.77 4.09 14.89
C ASP A 259 -1.45 2.76 15.60
N CYS A 260 -2.12 1.66 15.24
CA CYS A 260 -1.91 0.35 15.83
C CYS A 260 -1.95 -0.79 14.79
N GLY A 261 -0.94 -1.67 14.80
CA GLY A 261 -0.81 -2.78 13.84
C GLY A 261 -1.98 -3.77 13.82
N PHE A 262 -2.74 -3.89 14.93
CA PHE A 262 -3.98 -4.67 15.01
C PHE A 262 -5.14 -4.10 14.17
N MET A 263 -5.07 -2.84 13.72
CA MET A 263 -6.09 -2.23 12.88
C MET A 263 -6.17 -2.86 11.46
N MET A 264 -5.28 -3.79 11.12
CA MET A 264 -5.44 -4.76 10.02
C MET A 264 -6.85 -5.35 9.94
N ALA A 265 -7.52 -5.62 11.07
CA ALA A 265 -8.88 -6.15 11.10
C ALA A 265 -9.89 -5.24 10.37
N PHE A 266 -9.60 -3.94 10.35
CA PHE A 266 -10.47 -2.90 9.82
C PHE A 266 -10.05 -2.43 8.41
N GLN A 267 -8.96 -2.95 7.83
CA GLN A 267 -8.48 -2.63 6.47
C GLN A 267 -9.59 -2.76 5.41
N VAL A 268 -10.38 -3.84 5.46
CA VAL A 268 -11.46 -4.11 4.49
C VAL A 268 -12.69 -3.23 4.72
N LEU A 269 -12.88 -2.67 5.91
CA LEU A 269 -13.87 -1.62 6.15
C LEU A 269 -13.34 -0.26 5.66
N ALA A 270 -12.10 0.08 6.05
CA ALA A 270 -11.46 1.35 5.73
C ALA A 270 -11.46 1.63 4.22
N ARG A 271 -11.09 0.64 3.40
CA ARG A 271 -11.01 0.79 1.94
C ARG A 271 -12.37 0.91 1.25
N LYS A 272 -13.46 0.41 1.85
CA LYS A 272 -14.84 0.64 1.37
C LYS A 272 -15.35 2.04 1.68
N ILE A 273 -14.77 2.70 2.71
CA ILE A 273 -15.15 4.03 3.14
C ILE A 273 -14.30 5.08 2.43
N ALA A 274 -13.00 4.84 2.26
CA ALA A 274 -12.06 5.78 1.68
C ALA A 274 -12.11 5.85 0.14
N THR A 275 -11.76 7.02 -0.43
CA THR A 275 -11.42 7.18 -1.87
C THR A 275 -9.91 7.32 -2.10
N LYS A 276 -9.13 7.40 -1.02
CA LYS A 276 -7.66 7.45 -1.00
C LYS A 276 -7.11 6.10 -0.52
N PRO A 277 -5.89 5.68 -0.94
CA PRO A 277 -5.29 4.41 -0.52
C PRO A 277 -5.19 4.31 1.01
N VAL A 278 -5.60 3.16 1.55
CA VAL A 278 -5.55 2.87 3.00
C VAL A 278 -4.64 1.70 3.33
N PHE A 279 -3.93 1.78 4.45
CA PHE A 279 -3.04 0.73 4.94
C PHE A 279 -3.04 0.73 6.48
N MET A 280 -4.02 0.08 7.08
CA MET A 280 -4.26 0.06 8.53
C MET A 280 -3.20 -0.73 9.34
N SER A 281 -2.19 -1.31 8.69
CA SER A 281 -1.10 -2.05 9.35
C SER A 281 0.09 -2.17 8.40
N SER A 282 1.32 -2.23 8.93
CA SER A 282 2.53 -2.45 8.13
C SER A 282 2.51 -3.81 7.40
N MET A 283 1.73 -4.78 7.90
CA MET A 283 1.62 -6.13 7.33
C MET A 283 1.03 -6.18 5.92
N VAL A 284 0.44 -5.09 5.38
CA VAL A 284 0.09 -5.03 3.95
C VAL A 284 1.31 -5.13 3.01
N GLN A 285 2.52 -4.92 3.55
CA GLN A 285 3.78 -5.08 2.81
C GLN A 285 4.21 -6.54 2.64
N CYS A 286 3.69 -7.47 3.47
CA CYS A 286 4.14 -8.86 3.51
C CYS A 286 4.09 -9.62 2.18
N PRO A 287 3.04 -9.52 1.32
CA PRO A 287 3.03 -10.23 0.05
C PRO A 287 4.14 -9.76 -0.90
N ALA A 288 4.36 -8.44 -1.01
CA ALA A 288 5.40 -7.86 -1.86
C ALA A 288 6.80 -8.24 -1.35
N ILE A 289 7.06 -8.03 -0.05
CA ILE A 289 8.34 -8.42 0.58
C ILE A 289 8.62 -9.93 0.35
N ALA A 290 7.62 -10.79 0.51
CA ALA A 290 7.79 -12.24 0.33
C ALA A 290 8.04 -12.63 -1.14
N ALA A 291 7.44 -11.93 -2.11
CA ALA A 291 7.70 -12.15 -3.53
C ALA A 291 9.17 -11.89 -3.93
N ALA A 292 9.90 -11.10 -3.15
CA ALA A 292 11.32 -10.78 -3.40
C ALA A 292 12.35 -11.79 -2.87
N PHE A 293 11.92 -12.85 -2.18
CA PHE A 293 12.79 -13.94 -1.68
C PHE A 293 12.35 -15.30 -2.23
N ARG A 294 13.22 -16.32 -2.17
CA ARG A 294 12.84 -17.69 -2.59
C ARG A 294 11.68 -18.23 -1.74
N ALA A 295 10.96 -19.22 -2.27
CA ALA A 295 9.77 -19.77 -1.62
C ALA A 295 10.04 -20.42 -0.24
N SER A 296 11.29 -20.83 0.02
CA SER A 296 11.73 -21.43 1.29
C SER A 296 12.60 -20.52 2.17
N ASP A 297 12.65 -19.22 1.88
CA ASP A 297 13.12 -18.20 2.81
C ASP A 297 11.95 -17.56 3.56
N LYS A 298 12.24 -17.12 4.79
CA LYS A 298 11.24 -16.69 5.77
C LYS A 298 11.39 -15.23 6.16
N LEU A 299 10.29 -14.67 6.63
CA LEU A 299 10.20 -13.31 7.14
C LEU A 299 9.85 -13.33 8.63
N LEU A 300 10.60 -12.56 9.42
CA LEU A 300 10.34 -12.37 10.84
C LEU A 300 9.33 -11.24 11.03
N ILE A 301 8.16 -11.55 11.57
CA ILE A 301 7.20 -10.53 12.03
C ILE A 301 7.48 -10.29 13.51
N LEU A 302 8.07 -9.12 13.82
CA LEU A 302 8.20 -8.63 15.20
C LEU A 302 6.94 -7.86 15.57
N THR A 303 6.26 -8.31 16.62
CA THR A 303 5.00 -7.74 17.13
C THR A 303 5.12 -7.38 18.61
N ALA A 304 4.26 -6.50 19.12
CA ALA A 304 4.26 -6.17 20.54
C ALA A 304 3.98 -7.40 21.41
N ASN A 305 2.91 -8.14 21.09
CA ASN A 305 2.55 -9.39 21.77
C ASN A 305 2.30 -10.53 20.77
N GLY A 306 3.19 -11.50 20.79
CA GLY A 306 3.16 -12.68 19.90
C GLY A 306 2.11 -13.71 20.25
N GLU A 307 1.36 -13.54 21.34
CA GLU A 307 0.23 -14.38 21.73
C GLU A 307 -1.08 -13.83 21.17
N SER A 308 -1.24 -12.50 21.13
CA SER A 308 -2.42 -11.82 20.58
C SER A 308 -2.51 -11.88 19.05
N LEU A 309 -1.36 -11.91 18.34
CA LEU A 309 -1.34 -11.89 16.86
C LEU A 309 -1.60 -13.27 16.23
N LYS A 310 -1.10 -14.37 16.83
CA LYS A 310 -1.17 -15.73 16.26
C LYS A 310 -2.59 -16.27 15.98
N PRO A 311 -3.63 -15.93 16.77
CA PRO A 311 -5.00 -16.34 16.47
C PRO A 311 -5.60 -15.69 15.21
N GLN A 312 -5.12 -14.51 14.79
CA GLN A 312 -5.78 -13.70 13.75
C GLN A 312 -5.47 -14.12 12.30
N LYS A 313 -5.29 -15.42 12.04
CA LYS A 313 -4.82 -15.93 10.72
C LYS A 313 -5.74 -15.56 9.56
N GLU A 314 -7.05 -15.80 9.72
CA GLU A 314 -8.05 -15.52 8.68
C GLU A 314 -8.17 -14.02 8.38
N VAL A 315 -7.99 -13.18 9.41
CA VAL A 315 -7.95 -11.72 9.29
C VAL A 315 -6.76 -11.29 8.45
N LEU A 316 -5.57 -11.82 8.72
CA LEU A 316 -4.35 -11.49 7.96
C LEU A 316 -4.47 -11.86 6.47
N LEU A 317 -5.04 -13.04 6.17
CA LEU A 317 -5.28 -13.46 4.80
C LEU A 317 -6.31 -12.57 4.08
N HIS A 318 -7.46 -12.30 4.71
CA HIS A 318 -8.54 -11.53 4.08
C HIS A 318 -8.26 -10.01 4.01
N SER A 319 -7.58 -9.45 5.01
CA SER A 319 -7.27 -8.01 5.09
C SER A 319 -5.94 -7.62 4.45
N CYS A 320 -4.88 -8.40 4.65
CA CYS A 320 -3.52 -8.05 4.21
C CYS A 320 -3.02 -8.89 3.03
N GLY A 321 -3.76 -9.94 2.61
CA GLY A 321 -3.49 -10.68 1.37
C GLY A 321 -2.37 -11.71 1.43
N PHE A 322 -2.01 -12.21 2.62
CA PHE A 322 -1.04 -13.30 2.79
C PHE A 322 -1.46 -14.25 3.92
N ASP A 323 -1.14 -15.54 3.78
CA ASP A 323 -1.45 -16.53 4.80
C ASP A 323 -0.29 -16.76 5.77
N VAL A 324 -0.52 -16.47 7.06
CA VAL A 324 0.39 -16.83 8.18
C VAL A 324 0.25 -18.30 8.64
N SER A 325 -0.45 -19.13 7.88
CA SER A 325 -0.37 -20.60 7.95
C SER A 325 0.75 -21.16 7.07
N GLU A 326 1.23 -20.42 6.07
CA GLU A 326 2.51 -20.73 5.42
C GLU A 326 3.65 -20.63 6.46
N ASP A 327 4.57 -21.60 6.46
CA ASP A 327 5.82 -21.58 7.25
C ASP A 327 6.75 -20.39 6.92
N ARG A 328 6.32 -19.52 6.00
CA ARG A 328 7.03 -18.35 5.48
C ARG A 328 7.05 -17.16 6.44
N PHE A 329 6.04 -17.01 7.28
CA PHE A 329 5.86 -15.84 8.15
C PHE A 329 5.98 -16.21 9.64
N ILE A 330 7.15 -15.94 10.23
CA ILE A 330 7.47 -16.36 11.60
C ILE A 330 7.23 -15.20 12.57
N ILE A 331 6.17 -15.30 13.37
CA ILE A 331 5.80 -14.28 14.38
C ILE A 331 6.59 -14.48 15.69
N LYS A 332 7.36 -13.47 16.10
CA LYS A 332 7.94 -13.38 17.45
C LYS A 332 7.49 -12.09 18.14
N GLY A 333 6.85 -12.26 19.29
CA GLY A 333 6.47 -11.15 20.18
C GLY A 333 7.61 -10.64 21.04
N CYS A 334 7.58 -9.33 21.31
CA CYS A 334 8.56 -8.61 22.11
C CYS A 334 8.17 -8.44 23.60
N GLN A 335 7.02 -8.96 24.04
CA GLN A 335 6.45 -8.70 25.37
C GLN A 335 7.36 -9.07 26.55
N ASP A 336 8.29 -10.01 26.37
CA ASP A 336 9.24 -10.47 27.39
C ASP A 336 10.45 -9.52 27.59
N VAL A 337 10.55 -8.45 26.79
CA VAL A 337 11.69 -7.51 26.83
C VAL A 337 11.52 -6.51 27.99
N PRO A 338 12.47 -6.42 28.94
CA PRO A 338 12.33 -5.54 30.10
C PRO A 338 12.10 -4.07 29.73
N GLY A 339 11.00 -3.48 30.24
CA GLY A 339 10.60 -2.10 29.98
C GLY A 339 9.76 -1.90 28.72
N PHE A 340 9.59 -2.94 27.88
CA PHE A 340 8.70 -2.87 26.71
C PHE A 340 7.23 -3.16 27.08
N ASP A 341 6.98 -3.64 28.31
CA ASP A 341 5.66 -3.72 28.94
C ASP A 341 4.98 -2.34 29.13
N ALA A 342 5.71 -1.24 28.91
CA ALA A 342 5.17 0.11 28.83
C ALA A 342 4.12 0.30 27.71
N VAL A 343 4.30 -0.37 26.56
CA VAL A 343 3.35 -0.36 25.41
C VAL A 343 1.94 -0.74 25.87
N ALA A 344 1.83 -1.88 26.56
CA ALA A 344 0.56 -2.41 27.06
C ALA A 344 -0.06 -1.61 28.24
N LYS A 345 0.59 -0.53 28.68
CA LYS A 345 0.12 0.37 29.75
C LYS A 345 -0.15 1.80 29.25
N GLY A 346 0.21 2.12 28.01
CA GLY A 346 0.21 3.49 27.50
C GLY A 346 1.25 4.40 28.17
N GLU A 347 2.37 3.82 28.61
CA GLU A 347 3.50 4.51 29.25
C GLU A 347 4.60 4.83 28.23
N ALA A 348 5.45 5.82 28.52
CA ALA A 348 6.57 6.18 27.65
C ALA A 348 7.61 5.05 27.60
N VAL A 349 7.78 4.40 26.44
CA VAL A 349 8.73 3.29 26.30
C VAL A 349 10.18 3.78 26.46
N PRO A 350 10.97 3.25 27.41
CA PRO A 350 12.33 3.69 27.67
C PRO A 350 13.31 3.11 26.64
N LEU A 351 13.41 3.75 25.47
CA LEU A 351 14.14 3.25 24.30
C LEU A 351 15.57 2.78 24.61
N ASP A 352 16.33 3.47 25.48
CA ASP A 352 17.72 3.11 25.80
C ASP A 352 17.86 1.89 26.72
N ILE A 353 16.78 1.48 27.39
CA ILE A 353 16.67 0.24 28.17
C ILE A 353 16.17 -0.90 27.27
N VAL A 354 15.20 -0.62 26.40
CA VAL A 354 14.52 -1.62 25.56
C VAL A 354 15.36 -2.03 24.34
N GLN A 355 16.02 -1.10 23.65
CA GLN A 355 16.75 -1.37 22.40
C GLN A 355 17.77 -2.53 22.50
N PRO A 356 18.62 -2.63 23.55
CA PRO A 356 19.53 -3.78 23.71
C PRO A 356 18.78 -5.12 23.85
N GLY A 357 17.60 -5.10 24.47
CA GLY A 357 16.73 -6.26 24.62
C GLY A 357 16.12 -6.70 23.29
N ILE A 358 15.54 -5.78 22.51
CA ILE A 358 14.98 -6.04 21.16
C ILE A 358 16.06 -6.59 20.20
N VAL A 359 17.26 -5.99 20.21
CA VAL A 359 18.40 -6.45 19.40
C VAL A 359 18.86 -7.84 19.84
N LYS A 360 18.96 -8.12 21.15
CA LYS A 360 19.33 -9.44 21.65
C LYS A 360 18.28 -10.49 21.28
N LEU A 361 17.00 -10.21 21.55
CA LEU A 361 15.86 -11.08 21.24
C LEU A 361 15.89 -11.52 19.78
N THR A 362 15.99 -10.55 18.88
CA THR A 362 16.03 -10.78 17.43
C THR A 362 17.26 -11.59 17.02
N LYS A 363 18.45 -11.24 17.52
CA LYS A 363 19.69 -11.97 17.17
C LYS A 363 19.74 -13.39 17.73
N ASP A 364 19.14 -13.66 18.88
CA ASP A 364 19.04 -15.02 19.40
C ASP A 364 17.99 -15.84 18.64
N PHE A 365 16.91 -15.21 18.19
CA PHE A 365 15.90 -15.84 17.33
C PHE A 365 16.46 -16.19 15.93
N LEU A 366 17.19 -15.27 15.29
CA LEU A 366 17.84 -15.50 13.98
C LEU A 366 18.91 -16.61 14.01
N LYS A 367 19.50 -16.93 15.17
CA LYS A 367 20.40 -18.10 15.30
C LYS A 367 19.64 -19.43 15.25
N ALA A 368 18.40 -19.46 15.73
CA ALA A 368 17.52 -20.63 15.65
C ALA A 368 16.84 -20.74 14.27
N HIS A 369 16.69 -19.62 13.57
CA HIS A 369 16.01 -19.51 12.27
C HIS A 369 16.90 -18.81 11.21
N PRO A 370 17.98 -19.45 10.74
CA PRO A 370 18.90 -18.90 9.73
C PRO A 370 18.29 -18.84 8.30
N ASP A 371 17.11 -19.42 8.13
CA ASP A 371 16.23 -19.34 6.97
C ASP A 371 15.46 -18.00 6.87
N ILE A 372 15.48 -17.18 7.93
CA ILE A 372 14.91 -15.82 7.90
C ILE A 372 15.85 -14.84 7.16
N LYS A 373 15.31 -14.12 6.16
CA LYS A 373 16.06 -13.15 5.33
C LYS A 373 15.57 -11.71 5.42
N GLY A 374 14.41 -11.46 6.02
CA GLY A 374 13.86 -10.12 6.21
C GLY A 374 13.07 -9.99 7.50
N ILE A 375 12.89 -8.75 7.97
CA ILE A 375 12.17 -8.43 9.20
C ILE A 375 11.07 -7.41 8.87
N LEU A 376 9.85 -7.66 9.33
CA LEU A 376 8.77 -6.68 9.37
C LEU A 376 8.48 -6.33 10.84
N LEU A 377 8.36 -5.04 11.12
CA LEU A 377 7.88 -4.52 12.40
C LEU A 377 6.37 -4.26 12.27
N GLU A 378 5.57 -5.10 12.93
CA GLU A 378 4.10 -5.03 12.95
C GLU A 378 3.60 -3.91 13.87
N CYS A 379 4.14 -3.84 15.07
CA CYS A 379 3.75 -2.83 16.05
C CYS A 379 4.41 -1.49 15.73
N THR A 380 3.60 -0.44 15.79
CA THR A 380 3.92 0.97 15.55
C THR A 380 4.92 1.58 16.54
N GLU A 381 5.13 0.96 17.71
CA GLU A 381 6.18 1.36 18.68
C GLU A 381 7.53 0.61 18.51
N LEU A 382 7.65 -0.27 17.50
CA LEU A 382 8.92 -0.95 17.15
C LEU A 382 9.86 -0.23 16.14
N PRO A 383 9.41 0.66 15.21
CA PRO A 383 10.30 1.37 14.29
C PRO A 383 11.44 2.18 14.96
N PRO A 384 11.31 2.73 16.19
CA PRO A 384 12.45 3.31 16.92
C PRO A 384 13.67 2.39 17.06
N TYR A 385 13.51 1.07 16.85
CA TYR A 385 14.59 0.07 16.88
C TYR A 385 15.05 -0.40 15.49
N ALA A 386 14.42 0.02 14.40
CA ALA A 386 14.64 -0.51 13.05
C ALA A 386 16.12 -0.42 12.61
N ASP A 387 16.75 0.74 12.78
CA ASP A 387 18.18 0.94 12.49
C ASP A 387 19.09 0.09 13.37
N ALA A 388 18.74 -0.09 14.64
CA ALA A 388 19.49 -0.97 15.53
C ALA A 388 19.40 -2.43 15.04
N LEU A 389 18.28 -2.85 14.48
CA LEU A 389 18.11 -4.15 13.84
C LEU A 389 18.90 -4.25 12.51
N ARG A 390 18.79 -3.27 11.60
CA ARG A 390 19.59 -3.20 10.34
C ARG A 390 21.10 -3.27 10.63
N ALA A 391 21.58 -2.47 11.58
CA ALA A 391 22.97 -2.43 12.02
C ALA A 391 23.45 -3.75 12.62
N HIS A 392 22.70 -4.35 13.55
CA HIS A 392 23.17 -5.52 14.31
C HIS A 392 22.84 -6.88 13.67
N THR A 393 21.90 -6.96 12.74
CA THR A 393 21.54 -8.20 12.01
C THR A 393 22.11 -8.25 10.59
N GLY A 394 22.11 -7.13 9.87
CA GLY A 394 22.44 -7.11 8.44
C GLY A 394 21.31 -7.59 7.52
N LEU A 395 20.07 -7.73 8.03
CA LEU A 395 18.87 -7.99 7.24
C LEU A 395 18.13 -6.66 6.90
N PRO A 396 17.34 -6.60 5.81
CA PRO A 396 16.36 -5.54 5.62
C PRO A 396 15.30 -5.54 6.73
N VAL A 397 14.83 -4.34 7.08
CA VAL A 397 13.78 -4.11 8.08
C VAL A 397 12.74 -3.15 7.50
N TRP A 398 11.50 -3.64 7.33
CA TRP A 398 10.32 -2.87 6.97
C TRP A 398 9.45 -2.60 8.18
N ASP A 399 8.67 -1.53 8.15
CA ASP A 399 7.86 -1.04 9.27
C ASP A 399 6.67 -0.20 8.79
N CYS A 400 5.93 0.46 9.69
CA CYS A 400 4.80 1.31 9.32
C CYS A 400 5.21 2.60 8.59
N ILE A 401 6.44 3.08 8.78
CA ILE A 401 6.97 4.28 8.11
C ILE A 401 7.41 3.92 6.69
N THR A 402 8.06 2.77 6.46
CA THR A 402 8.36 2.30 5.09
C THR A 402 7.09 2.08 4.28
N GLY A 403 6.02 1.59 4.92
CA GLY A 403 4.70 1.48 4.30
C GLY A 403 4.09 2.85 3.95
N ALA A 404 4.18 3.83 4.85
CA ALA A 404 3.66 5.17 4.61
C ALA A 404 4.42 5.91 3.50
N ASP A 405 5.75 5.87 3.53
CA ASP A 405 6.60 6.51 2.52
C ASP A 405 6.32 5.93 1.12
N PHE A 406 6.03 4.64 0.99
CA PHE A 406 5.62 4.03 -0.29
C PHE A 406 4.35 4.67 -0.88
N TYR A 407 3.25 4.72 -0.12
CA TYR A 407 2.00 5.29 -0.62
C TYR A 407 2.06 6.81 -0.81
N ILE A 408 2.87 7.51 -0.02
CA ILE A 408 3.02 8.97 -0.10
C ILE A 408 3.94 9.37 -1.26
N ASN A 409 5.05 8.66 -1.50
CA ASN A 409 5.95 8.92 -2.64
C ASN A 409 5.24 8.74 -3.99
N ALA A 410 4.25 7.85 -4.08
CA ALA A 410 3.46 7.69 -5.30
C ALA A 410 2.65 8.95 -5.71
N PHE A 411 2.45 9.92 -4.81
CA PHE A 411 1.86 11.24 -5.10
C PHE A 411 2.89 12.37 -5.19
N LYS A 412 4.17 12.09 -4.96
CA LYS A 412 5.21 13.11 -4.80
C LYS A 412 5.92 13.41 -6.13
N ASP A 413 6.20 14.70 -6.35
CA ASP A 413 7.12 15.17 -7.40
C ASP A 413 8.52 14.58 -7.18
N ASN A 414 9.15 14.02 -8.22
CA ASN A 414 10.49 13.45 -8.10
C ASN A 414 11.57 14.46 -8.53
N PRO A 415 12.38 15.02 -7.61
CA PRO A 415 13.35 16.08 -7.93
C PRO A 415 14.51 15.67 -8.85
N ARG A 416 14.52 14.42 -9.33
CA ARG A 416 15.54 13.85 -10.22
C ARG A 416 15.09 13.78 -11.68
N PHE A 417 13.79 13.70 -11.95
CA PHE A 417 13.22 13.46 -13.28
C PHE A 417 11.78 14.00 -13.41
N GLY A 418 11.11 13.76 -14.55
CA GLY A 418 9.75 14.25 -14.77
C GLY A 418 9.69 15.78 -14.93
N ILE A 419 8.49 16.33 -14.78
CA ILE A 419 8.23 17.75 -15.12
C ILE A 419 8.68 18.76 -14.06
N ASN A 420 8.85 18.34 -12.79
CA ASN A 420 9.29 19.15 -11.64
C ASN A 420 8.45 20.42 -11.36
N ASP A 421 8.75 21.08 -10.23
CA ASP A 421 8.24 22.41 -9.83
C ASP A 421 6.70 22.59 -9.92
N TRP A 422 5.92 21.50 -9.87
CA TRP A 422 4.45 21.54 -9.98
C TRP A 422 3.75 21.35 -8.63
N GLN A 423 4.48 20.81 -7.66
CA GLN A 423 4.06 20.59 -6.29
C GLN A 423 4.75 21.60 -5.37
N ALA A 424 4.09 21.99 -4.28
CA ALA A 424 4.70 22.82 -3.26
C ALA A 424 5.66 21.98 -2.41
N GLU A 425 6.85 22.53 -2.13
CA GLU A 425 7.74 22.02 -1.10
C GLU A 425 7.05 21.97 0.27
N TRP A 426 7.46 21.00 1.10
CA TRP A 426 7.00 20.94 2.49
C TRP A 426 7.67 22.04 3.31
N ASP A 427 6.87 22.90 3.97
CA ASP A 427 7.35 24.02 4.78
C ASP A 427 8.05 23.59 6.09
N GLN A 428 8.00 22.29 6.43
CA GLN A 428 8.50 21.71 7.68
C GLN A 428 7.75 22.24 8.93
N GLU A 429 6.54 22.79 8.77
CA GLU A 429 5.67 23.31 9.85
C GLU A 429 4.45 22.41 10.13
N GLN A 430 4.67 21.37 10.93
CA GLN A 430 3.59 20.50 11.41
C GLN A 430 2.59 21.27 12.30
N GLU A 431 1.29 20.97 12.14
CA GLU A 431 0.24 21.41 13.06
C GLU A 431 0.36 20.69 14.42
N ASP A 432 0.35 21.45 15.53
CA ASP A 432 0.25 20.87 16.87
C ASP A 432 -1.02 20.02 17.02
N TYR A 433 -0.88 18.73 17.32
CA TYR A 433 -1.98 17.85 17.68
C TYR A 433 -1.96 17.50 19.18
N THR A 434 -3.12 17.58 19.83
CA THR A 434 -3.39 17.03 21.16
C THR A 434 -4.44 15.93 21.04
N PHE A 435 -4.36 14.88 21.86
CA PHE A 435 -5.32 13.77 21.82
C PHE A 435 -6.79 14.25 21.88
N GLY A 436 -7.57 13.82 20.88
CA GLY A 436 -8.97 14.22 20.69
C GLY A 436 -9.22 15.67 20.24
N GLN A 437 -8.20 16.44 19.85
CA GLN A 437 -8.33 17.85 19.43
C GLN A 437 -9.25 18.06 18.22
N ASN A 438 -9.23 17.13 17.26
CA ASN A 438 -10.00 17.21 16.02
C ASN A 438 -11.45 16.69 16.15
N LEU A 439 -11.90 16.28 17.34
CA LEU A 439 -13.28 15.85 17.61
C LEU A 439 -14.18 17.05 17.99
N ILE A 440 -15.47 16.96 17.66
CA ILE A 440 -16.47 17.85 18.27
C ILE A 440 -16.68 17.48 19.75
N GLU A 441 -17.22 18.40 20.56
CA GLU A 441 -17.29 18.24 22.02
C GLU A 441 -18.10 17.01 22.47
N LYS A 442 -19.18 16.66 21.75
CA LYS A 442 -19.95 15.43 21.95
C LYS A 442 -19.06 14.18 21.81
N ASP A 443 -18.34 14.06 20.71
CA ASP A 443 -17.54 12.87 20.40
C ASP A 443 -16.28 12.82 21.27
N ARG A 444 -15.73 13.99 21.60
CA ARG A 444 -14.63 14.12 22.57
C ARG A 444 -15.03 13.70 23.99
N SER A 445 -16.30 13.87 24.38
CA SER A 445 -16.84 13.37 25.65
C SER A 445 -17.07 11.85 25.69
N GLN A 446 -16.99 11.17 24.55
CA GLN A 446 -17.05 9.70 24.43
C GLN A 446 -15.66 9.04 24.43
N LEU A 447 -14.56 9.82 24.45
CA LEU A 447 -13.21 9.26 24.58
C LEU A 447 -12.98 8.67 25.98
N LEU A 448 -12.66 7.39 26.03
CA LEU A 448 -12.42 6.64 27.26
C LEU A 448 -11.06 6.97 27.88
N ASN A 449 -10.03 7.25 27.07
CA ASN A 449 -8.66 7.50 27.55
C ASN A 449 -8.25 9.00 27.63
N LEU A 450 -9.22 9.91 27.56
CA LEU A 450 -8.98 11.36 27.67
C LEU A 450 -8.87 11.82 29.15
N LYS A 451 -7.65 12.10 29.61
CA LYS A 451 -7.37 12.57 30.98
C LYS A 451 -7.81 14.03 31.16
N ARG A 452 -8.31 14.38 32.36
CA ARG A 452 -8.90 15.71 32.65
C ARG A 452 -7.99 16.88 32.29
N ASP A 453 -6.71 16.80 32.67
CA ASP A 453 -5.70 17.85 32.45
C ASP A 453 -5.45 18.13 30.96
N ASP A 454 -5.63 17.12 30.09
CA ASP A 454 -5.42 17.26 28.64
C ASP A 454 -6.59 18.01 27.98
N THR A 455 -7.76 18.06 28.62
CA THR A 455 -8.88 18.90 28.16
C THR A 455 -8.55 20.39 28.30
N ASP A 456 -7.88 20.79 29.39
CA ASP A 456 -7.53 22.19 29.65
C ASP A 456 -6.22 22.64 28.98
N LYS A 457 -5.31 21.71 28.66
CA LYS A 457 -4.20 21.98 27.71
C LYS A 457 -4.73 22.25 26.31
N ALA A 458 -5.61 21.39 25.78
CA ALA A 458 -6.19 21.53 24.44
C ALA A 458 -7.03 22.81 24.28
N LYS A 459 -7.70 23.29 25.35
CA LYS A 459 -8.40 24.59 25.32
C LYS A 459 -7.45 25.79 25.19
N LYS A 460 -6.17 25.65 25.54
CA LYS A 460 -5.14 26.71 25.48
C LYS A 460 -4.29 26.65 24.20
N LYS A 461 -4.00 25.46 23.66
CA LYS A 461 -3.29 25.25 22.39
C LYS A 461 -4.25 25.29 21.18
N LYS A 462 -4.86 26.43 20.87
CA LYS A 462 -5.57 26.61 19.60
C LYS A 462 -4.65 27.19 18.52
N HIS A 463 -4.30 26.32 17.55
CA HIS A 463 -3.59 26.64 16.31
C HIS A 463 -2.22 27.33 16.47
N SER A 464 -1.31 26.68 17.19
CA SER A 464 0.12 26.86 16.98
C SER A 464 0.63 25.87 15.93
N ARG A 465 1.35 26.37 14.92
CA ARG A 465 2.26 25.54 14.11
C ARG A 465 3.60 25.44 14.83
N ALA A 466 4.24 24.29 14.73
CA ALA A 466 5.58 24.08 15.25
C ALA A 466 6.46 23.55 14.12
N ARG A 467 7.70 24.03 14.02
CA ARG A 467 8.67 23.41 13.13
C ARG A 467 8.87 21.95 13.55
N ALA A 468 8.87 21.04 12.58
CA ALA A 468 9.06 19.61 12.79
C ALA A 468 10.49 19.32 13.30
N LEU A 469 10.68 19.47 14.61
CA LEU A 469 11.94 19.24 15.31
C LEU A 469 12.05 17.77 15.70
N ALA A 470 13.03 17.06 15.14
CA ALA A 470 13.42 15.73 15.59
C ALA A 470 13.71 15.76 17.10
N HIS A 471 13.01 14.91 17.87
CA HIS A 471 12.98 15.01 19.33
C HIS A 471 14.37 14.66 19.92
N PRO A 472 15.06 15.56 20.64
CA PRO A 472 16.46 15.39 21.01
C PRO A 472 16.63 14.47 22.24
N THR A 473 16.33 13.19 22.11
CA THR A 473 16.42 12.21 23.19
C THR A 473 17.79 11.54 23.29
N THR A 474 18.28 11.40 24.54
CA THR A 474 19.33 10.44 24.96
C THR A 474 20.72 10.52 24.27
N LYS A 475 21.08 11.70 23.74
CA LYS A 475 22.34 12.01 23.05
C LYS A 475 23.64 11.55 23.76
N ALA A 476 23.65 11.39 25.08
CA ALA A 476 24.84 10.99 25.85
C ALA A 476 25.11 9.47 25.89
N LYS A 477 24.11 8.60 25.67
CA LYS A 477 24.28 7.14 25.64
C LYS A 477 24.28 6.57 24.23
N LEU A 478 23.48 7.10 23.30
CA LEU A 478 23.53 6.69 21.89
C LEU A 478 24.95 6.80 21.33
N GLU A 479 25.65 7.89 21.66
CA GLU A 479 27.06 8.11 21.27
C GLU A 479 28.03 7.03 21.78
N LYS A 480 27.69 6.30 22.86
CA LYS A 480 28.48 5.15 23.33
C LYS A 480 28.23 3.91 22.47
N THR A 481 26.99 3.71 21.99
CA THR A 481 26.65 2.66 21.02
C THR A 481 27.25 2.94 19.65
N LYS A 482 27.18 4.19 19.16
CA LYS A 482 27.84 4.61 17.91
C LYS A 482 29.34 4.31 17.90
N ARG A 483 30.03 4.50 19.03
CA ARG A 483 31.47 4.20 19.18
C ARG A 483 31.83 2.70 19.16
N ILE A 484 30.86 1.79 19.14
CA ILE A 484 31.09 0.33 19.17
C ILE A 484 30.89 -0.30 17.77
N LEU A 485 30.20 0.39 16.86
CA LEU A 485 29.95 -0.08 15.49
C LEU A 485 30.86 0.64 14.50
N GLN A 486 31.50 -0.11 13.59
CA GLN A 486 32.06 0.47 12.37
C GLN A 486 30.90 0.90 11.46
N ARG A 487 30.99 2.08 10.82
CA ARG A 487 29.97 2.50 9.83
C ARG A 487 29.92 1.45 8.70
N LYS A 488 28.74 0.92 8.41
CA LYS A 488 28.52 0.04 7.24
C LYS A 488 28.42 0.88 5.97
N GLN A 489 28.69 0.31 4.79
CA GLN A 489 28.46 1.01 3.52
C GLN A 489 26.97 1.39 3.35
N SER A 490 26.74 2.47 2.60
CA SER A 490 25.46 2.80 1.97
C SER A 490 24.83 1.58 1.27
N PRO A 491 23.50 1.50 1.15
CA PRO A 491 22.87 0.38 0.44
C PRO A 491 22.91 0.65 -1.06
N ILE A 492 23.57 -0.25 -1.80
CA ILE A 492 23.67 -0.22 -3.26
C ILE A 492 22.49 -0.98 -3.87
N LEU A 493 21.91 -0.50 -4.98
CA LEU A 493 21.03 -1.28 -5.85
C LEU A 493 21.84 -2.01 -6.92
N GLY A 494 21.56 -3.29 -7.16
CA GLY A 494 22.02 -3.99 -8.36
C GLY A 494 20.97 -3.92 -9.47
N VAL A 495 21.36 -3.58 -10.69
CA VAL A 495 20.51 -3.66 -11.88
C VAL A 495 21.09 -4.71 -12.83
N VAL A 496 20.36 -5.81 -13.00
CA VAL A 496 20.67 -6.84 -14.01
C VAL A 496 20.10 -6.34 -15.34
N ARG A 497 20.97 -6.12 -16.32
CA ARG A 497 20.59 -5.56 -17.63
C ARG A 497 20.40 -6.61 -18.71
N LEU A 498 19.51 -6.35 -19.67
CA LEU A 498 19.47 -7.04 -20.95
C LEU A 498 20.78 -6.83 -21.73
N ASP A 499 20.98 -7.67 -22.76
CA ASP A 499 21.95 -7.43 -23.83
C ASP A 499 21.31 -6.46 -24.84
N TYR A 500 21.24 -5.19 -24.45
CA TYR A 500 20.49 -4.15 -25.16
C TYR A 500 21.14 -2.79 -24.91
N ASN A 501 21.34 -2.02 -25.98
CA ASN A 501 22.02 -0.72 -25.90
C ASN A 501 21.08 0.38 -26.39
N TYR A 502 20.71 1.27 -25.48
CA TYR A 502 19.89 2.44 -25.73
C TYR A 502 20.29 3.54 -24.72
N PRO A 503 20.15 4.84 -25.05
CA PRO A 503 20.54 5.93 -24.16
C PRO A 503 19.39 6.26 -23.18
N PRO A 504 19.50 5.89 -21.89
CA PRO A 504 18.37 5.94 -20.96
C PRO A 504 17.93 7.36 -20.60
N ALA A 505 16.64 7.55 -20.33
CA ALA A 505 16.07 8.83 -19.93
C ALA A 505 16.27 9.11 -18.42
N LYS A 506 16.20 10.36 -17.98
CA LYS A 506 16.07 10.62 -16.52
C LYS A 506 14.73 10.07 -16.03
N GLY A 507 14.76 9.22 -15.00
CA GLY A 507 13.61 8.46 -14.50
C GLY A 507 13.62 7.00 -14.94
N ASP A 508 14.32 6.68 -16.02
CA ASP A 508 14.60 5.31 -16.43
C ASP A 508 15.37 4.55 -15.34
N ILE A 509 15.09 3.26 -15.21
CA ILE A 509 15.80 2.37 -14.28
C ILE A 509 17.29 2.24 -14.63
N ASP A 510 17.64 2.37 -15.91
CA ASP A 510 19.02 2.31 -16.42
C ASP A 510 19.77 3.65 -16.35
N CYS A 511 19.11 4.74 -15.95
CA CYS A 511 19.79 6.01 -15.72
C CYS A 511 20.30 6.09 -14.27
N PRO A 512 21.62 6.19 -14.02
CA PRO A 512 22.15 6.31 -12.66
C PRO A 512 21.62 7.55 -11.92
N GLY A 513 21.24 8.60 -12.66
CA GLY A 513 20.66 9.83 -12.11
C GLY A 513 19.21 9.71 -11.62
N SER A 514 18.55 8.57 -11.78
CA SER A 514 17.15 8.35 -11.32
C SER A 514 17.03 8.11 -9.81
N TYR A 515 18.15 7.99 -9.08
CA TYR A 515 18.22 7.47 -7.71
C TYR A 515 18.85 8.45 -6.71
N ASP A 516 18.64 8.22 -5.40
CA ASP A 516 19.37 8.89 -4.31
C ASP A 516 20.26 7.92 -3.50
N TYR A 517 20.87 6.98 -4.23
CA TYR A 517 21.78 5.96 -3.72
C TYR A 517 22.65 5.39 -4.86
N GLU A 518 23.75 4.75 -4.47
CA GLU A 518 24.69 4.02 -5.33
C GLU A 518 23.97 2.90 -6.12
N VAL A 519 24.23 2.78 -7.41
CA VAL A 519 23.64 1.75 -8.30
C VAL A 519 24.72 1.09 -9.14
N LEU A 520 24.70 -0.24 -9.21
CA LEU A 520 25.64 -1.05 -10.00
C LEU A 520 24.91 -1.81 -11.10
N PHE A 521 25.21 -1.48 -12.34
CA PHE A 521 24.64 -2.08 -13.55
C PHE A 521 25.49 -3.25 -14.04
N ARG A 522 24.84 -4.32 -14.52
CA ARG A 522 25.52 -5.42 -15.21
C ARG A 522 24.64 -6.15 -16.21
N CYS A 523 25.03 -6.06 -17.49
CA CYS A 523 24.48 -6.85 -18.58
C CYS A 523 24.56 -8.37 -18.35
N VAL A 524 23.58 -9.09 -18.90
CA VAL A 524 23.58 -10.53 -19.11
C VAL A 524 23.83 -10.83 -20.59
N PRO A 525 25.06 -11.20 -21.00
CA PRO A 525 25.37 -11.49 -22.39
C PRO A 525 24.44 -12.52 -23.04
N GLY A 526 23.91 -12.17 -24.21
CA GLY A 526 22.92 -12.93 -24.98
C GLY A 526 21.47 -12.81 -24.51
N LEU A 527 21.17 -12.06 -23.44
CA LEU A 527 19.79 -11.87 -22.95
C LEU A 527 19.06 -10.78 -23.76
N THR A 528 18.52 -11.16 -24.91
CA THR A 528 17.79 -10.22 -25.77
C THR A 528 16.40 -9.87 -25.23
N PHE A 529 15.88 -8.72 -25.64
CA PHE A 529 14.49 -8.29 -25.36
C PHE A 529 13.46 -9.34 -25.80
N GLU A 530 13.68 -10.05 -26.91
CA GLU A 530 12.82 -11.16 -27.35
C GLU A 530 12.79 -12.31 -26.32
N MET A 531 13.94 -12.70 -25.74
CA MET A 531 13.97 -13.72 -24.69
C MET A 531 13.22 -13.27 -23.42
N ALA A 532 13.28 -11.97 -23.09
CA ALA A 532 12.51 -11.40 -21.98
C ALA A 532 11.00 -11.42 -22.27
N GLN A 533 10.55 -10.95 -23.43
CA GLN A 533 9.13 -10.99 -23.84
C GLN A 533 8.56 -12.42 -23.86
N VAL A 534 9.29 -13.37 -24.43
CA VAL A 534 8.93 -14.81 -24.46
C VAL A 534 9.06 -15.47 -23.07
N GLY A 535 9.72 -14.81 -22.12
CA GLY A 535 9.93 -15.30 -20.76
C GLY A 535 10.82 -16.54 -20.69
N ARG A 536 11.77 -16.69 -21.61
CA ARG A 536 12.62 -17.89 -21.72
C ARG A 536 14.04 -17.57 -22.19
N MET A 537 15.00 -17.75 -21.29
CA MET A 537 16.42 -17.77 -21.62
C MET A 537 16.83 -19.08 -22.30
N THR A 538 17.90 -19.03 -23.09
CA THR A 538 18.67 -20.26 -23.43
C THR A 538 19.49 -20.72 -22.21
N HIS A 539 19.93 -21.98 -22.20
CA HIS A 539 20.77 -22.52 -21.12
C HIS A 539 22.05 -21.69 -20.89
N THR A 540 22.72 -21.25 -21.96
CA THR A 540 23.92 -20.40 -21.86
C THR A 540 23.60 -19.04 -21.25
N VAL A 541 22.54 -18.38 -21.72
CA VAL A 541 22.10 -17.07 -21.21
C VAL A 541 21.66 -17.18 -19.74
N GLN A 542 21.01 -18.28 -19.34
CA GLN A 542 20.68 -18.54 -17.94
C GLN A 542 21.94 -18.71 -17.07
N GLN A 543 23.03 -19.28 -17.60
CA GLN A 543 24.30 -19.33 -16.86
C GLN A 543 24.92 -17.94 -16.69
N GLU A 544 24.87 -17.08 -17.72
CA GLU A 544 25.30 -15.68 -17.60
C GLU A 544 24.39 -14.89 -16.64
N PHE A 545 23.08 -15.14 -16.61
CA PHE A 545 22.14 -14.50 -15.68
C PHE A 545 22.47 -14.83 -14.21
N VAL A 546 22.78 -16.09 -13.92
CA VAL A 546 23.22 -16.51 -12.57
C VAL A 546 24.59 -15.90 -12.22
N LYS A 547 25.52 -15.79 -13.18
CA LYS A 547 26.78 -15.05 -12.97
C LYS A 547 26.53 -13.57 -12.71
N ALA A 548 25.58 -12.93 -13.40
CA ALA A 548 25.24 -11.51 -13.29
C ALA A 548 24.92 -11.15 -11.85
N ILE A 549 23.92 -11.84 -11.29
CA ILE A 549 23.49 -11.75 -9.89
C ILE A 549 24.66 -12.02 -8.93
N LYS A 550 25.41 -13.11 -9.13
CA LYS A 550 26.46 -13.52 -8.18
C LYS A 550 27.62 -12.52 -8.04
N TRP A 551 27.93 -11.73 -9.06
CA TRP A 551 28.97 -10.69 -8.96
C TRP A 551 28.44 -9.33 -8.48
N LEU A 552 27.11 -9.11 -8.53
CA LEU A 552 26.43 -7.99 -7.87
C LEU A 552 26.43 -8.23 -6.36
N GLU A 553 26.02 -9.43 -5.92
CA GLU A 553 26.13 -9.86 -4.52
C GLU A 553 27.57 -9.77 -3.98
N ALA A 554 28.57 -10.16 -4.79
CA ALA A 554 29.98 -10.05 -4.43
C ALA A 554 30.48 -8.59 -4.25
N ARG A 555 29.69 -7.59 -4.64
CA ARG A 555 29.93 -6.15 -4.40
C ARG A 555 29.08 -5.54 -3.29
N GLY A 556 28.29 -6.34 -2.58
CA GLY A 556 27.55 -5.89 -1.41
C GLY A 556 26.24 -5.17 -1.70
N VAL A 557 25.66 -5.37 -2.90
CA VAL A 557 24.31 -4.86 -3.21
C VAL A 557 23.29 -5.29 -2.15
N SER A 558 22.35 -4.39 -1.84
CA SER A 558 21.33 -4.57 -0.81
C SER A 558 19.97 -4.99 -1.35
N GLY A 559 19.79 -4.98 -2.68
CA GLY A 559 18.67 -5.54 -3.44
C GLY A 559 19.03 -5.57 -4.93
N ILE A 560 18.29 -6.34 -5.74
CA ILE A 560 18.57 -6.48 -7.19
C ILE A 560 17.28 -6.40 -8.02
N THR A 561 17.26 -5.51 -9.03
CA THR A 561 16.19 -5.39 -10.02
C THR A 561 16.65 -5.85 -11.41
N GLY A 562 15.71 -5.98 -12.35
CA GLY A 562 15.97 -6.11 -13.79
C GLY A 562 15.66 -4.80 -14.51
N ASP A 563 16.34 -4.51 -15.62
CA ASP A 563 16.15 -3.29 -16.42
C ASP A 563 14.90 -3.28 -17.32
N CYS A 564 14.21 -4.42 -17.46
CA CYS A 564 13.03 -4.56 -18.32
C CYS A 564 11.88 -5.25 -17.56
N GLY A 565 10.67 -4.68 -17.61
CA GLY A 565 9.49 -5.21 -16.89
C GLY A 565 9.13 -6.67 -17.21
N PHE A 566 9.43 -7.14 -18.43
CA PHE A 566 9.24 -8.55 -18.85
C PHE A 566 10.24 -9.53 -18.18
N MET A 567 11.29 -9.05 -17.50
CA MET A 567 12.21 -9.88 -16.72
C MET A 567 11.57 -10.49 -15.47
N MET A 568 10.31 -10.15 -15.14
CA MET A 568 9.53 -10.87 -14.15
C MET A 568 9.45 -12.39 -14.44
N ALA A 569 9.51 -12.81 -15.70
CA ALA A 569 9.69 -14.20 -16.09
C ALA A 569 10.89 -14.91 -15.41
N PHE A 570 11.92 -14.15 -15.01
CA PHE A 570 13.17 -14.63 -14.43
C PHE A 570 13.26 -14.42 -12.91
N GLN A 571 12.27 -13.77 -12.29
CA GLN A 571 12.10 -13.67 -10.83
C GLN A 571 12.27 -15.03 -10.09
N PRO A 572 11.76 -16.17 -10.60
CA PRO A 572 11.94 -17.46 -9.92
C PRO A 572 13.41 -17.94 -9.94
N ILE A 573 14.14 -17.65 -11.02
CA ILE A 573 15.55 -18.01 -11.18
C ILE A 573 16.42 -17.08 -10.33
N ALA A 574 16.11 -15.77 -10.34
CA ALA A 574 16.82 -14.77 -9.57
C ALA A 574 16.71 -15.02 -8.05
N SER A 575 15.49 -15.29 -7.57
CA SER A 575 15.23 -15.47 -6.13
C SER A 575 15.83 -16.77 -5.58
N GLU A 576 15.89 -17.85 -6.37
CA GLU A 576 16.52 -19.10 -5.94
C GLU A 576 18.06 -19.00 -5.85
N VAL A 577 18.69 -18.10 -6.62
CA VAL A 577 20.16 -17.93 -6.56
C VAL A 577 20.62 -16.79 -5.65
N ALA A 578 19.83 -15.74 -5.45
CA ALA A 578 20.20 -14.59 -4.63
C ALA A 578 20.04 -14.83 -3.12
N SER A 579 20.80 -14.08 -2.32
CA SER A 579 20.72 -14.00 -0.84
C SER A 579 20.19 -12.66 -0.32
N VAL A 580 19.89 -11.74 -1.25
CA VAL A 580 19.32 -10.40 -1.04
C VAL A 580 17.97 -10.31 -1.77
N PRO A 581 17.08 -9.34 -1.43
CA PRO A 581 15.79 -9.19 -2.11
C PRO A 581 16.00 -8.98 -3.62
N VAL A 582 15.23 -9.70 -4.45
CA VAL A 582 15.22 -9.49 -5.91
C VAL A 582 13.82 -9.09 -6.37
N PHE A 583 13.74 -8.14 -7.31
CA PHE A 583 12.47 -7.58 -7.77
C PHE A 583 12.60 -7.22 -9.25
N MET A 584 12.54 -8.25 -10.11
CA MET A 584 12.83 -8.16 -11.55
C MET A 584 11.80 -7.35 -12.38
N SER A 585 10.80 -6.73 -11.75
CA SER A 585 9.82 -5.82 -12.36
C SER A 585 9.06 -5.06 -11.27
N SER A 586 8.57 -3.86 -11.58
CA SER A 586 7.71 -3.08 -10.69
C SER A 586 6.45 -3.84 -10.27
N MET A 587 5.99 -4.80 -11.08
CA MET A 587 4.77 -5.59 -10.83
C MET A 587 4.79 -6.41 -9.53
N VAL A 588 5.95 -6.60 -8.89
CA VAL A 588 6.06 -7.18 -7.54
C VAL A 588 5.29 -6.38 -6.48
N GLN A 589 5.06 -5.08 -6.70
CA GLN A 589 4.31 -4.21 -5.77
C GLN A 589 2.78 -4.30 -5.94
N SER A 590 2.28 -5.03 -6.95
CA SER A 590 0.85 -5.09 -7.29
C SER A 590 -0.08 -5.54 -6.14
N PRO A 591 0.27 -6.54 -5.29
CA PRO A 591 -0.57 -6.89 -4.15
C PRO A 591 -0.72 -5.74 -3.16
N MET A 592 0.39 -5.04 -2.87
CA MET A 592 0.47 -3.94 -1.92
C MET A 592 -0.26 -2.69 -2.41
N VAL A 593 -0.24 -2.43 -3.73
CA VAL A 593 -1.10 -1.40 -4.33
C VAL A 593 -2.58 -1.84 -4.26
N SER A 594 -2.90 -3.09 -4.62
CA SER A 594 -4.29 -3.56 -4.75
C SER A 594 -5.03 -3.83 -3.44
N VAL A 595 -4.32 -4.05 -2.33
CA VAL A 595 -4.93 -4.26 -1.00
C VAL A 595 -5.38 -2.95 -0.35
N ALA A 596 -4.87 -1.81 -0.85
CA ALA A 596 -5.13 -0.46 -0.33
C ALA A 596 -6.42 0.21 -0.85
N PHE A 597 -7.10 -0.42 -1.82
CA PHE A 597 -8.36 0.04 -2.41
C PHE A 597 -9.45 -1.03 -2.28
N ASP A 598 -10.73 -0.70 -2.46
CA ASP A 598 -11.77 -1.73 -2.39
C ASP A 598 -11.74 -2.68 -3.61
N LYS A 599 -12.35 -3.85 -3.50
CA LYS A 599 -12.41 -4.84 -4.57
C LYS A 599 -13.16 -4.38 -5.85
N TYR A 600 -13.80 -3.22 -5.83
CA TYR A 600 -14.43 -2.59 -7.00
C TYR A 600 -13.64 -1.41 -7.57
N ASP A 601 -12.60 -0.95 -6.87
CA ASP A 601 -11.67 0.04 -7.36
C ASP A 601 -10.67 -0.64 -8.31
N LYS A 602 -10.27 0.08 -9.35
CA LYS A 602 -9.38 -0.42 -10.41
C LYS A 602 -8.00 0.24 -10.34
N ILE A 603 -7.02 -0.44 -10.92
CA ILE A 603 -5.64 0.05 -11.08
C ILE A 603 -5.31 -0.01 -12.57
N LEU A 604 -4.87 1.12 -13.12
CA LEU A 604 -4.40 1.21 -14.50
C LEU A 604 -2.96 0.69 -14.57
N ILE A 605 -2.74 -0.41 -15.28
CA ILE A 605 -1.39 -0.89 -15.60
C ILE A 605 -0.99 -0.30 -16.95
N LEU A 606 0.13 0.41 -17.01
CA LEU A 606 0.73 0.87 -18.26
C LEU A 606 1.99 0.06 -18.56
N THR A 607 1.98 -0.63 -19.70
CA THR A 607 3.10 -1.43 -20.22
C THR A 607 3.55 -0.90 -21.58
N ALA A 608 4.76 -1.23 -22.02
CA ALA A 608 5.23 -0.88 -23.36
C ALA A 608 4.40 -1.56 -24.46
N ASN A 609 3.84 -2.76 -24.19
CA ASN A 609 3.00 -3.48 -25.14
C ASN A 609 1.94 -4.34 -24.44
N SER A 610 0.67 -4.01 -24.68
CA SER A 610 -0.49 -4.68 -24.07
C SER A 610 -0.62 -6.17 -24.39
N LYS A 611 -0.01 -6.63 -25.48
CA LYS A 611 -0.17 -8.00 -26.02
C LYS A 611 0.88 -8.96 -25.46
N THR A 612 2.04 -8.46 -25.02
CA THR A 612 3.17 -9.29 -24.54
C THR A 612 3.16 -9.59 -23.04
N LEU A 613 2.30 -8.93 -22.24
CA LEU A 613 2.16 -9.24 -20.82
C LEU A 613 1.38 -10.55 -20.56
N LYS A 614 0.36 -10.84 -21.39
CA LYS A 614 -0.53 -12.00 -21.20
C LYS A 614 0.16 -13.38 -21.25
N PRO A 615 1.14 -13.64 -22.14
CA PRO A 615 1.94 -14.86 -22.11
C PRO A 615 2.63 -15.18 -20.77
N GLN A 616 2.85 -14.18 -19.91
CA GLN A 616 3.51 -14.35 -18.61
C GLN A 616 2.54 -14.58 -17.44
N LYS A 617 1.23 -14.77 -17.68
CA LYS A 617 0.17 -14.91 -16.66
C LYS A 617 0.59 -15.79 -15.47
N ASP A 618 0.99 -17.03 -15.72
CA ASP A 618 1.24 -18.00 -14.64
C ASP A 618 2.42 -17.58 -13.76
N THR A 619 3.44 -16.93 -14.34
CA THR A 619 4.57 -16.39 -13.58
C THR A 619 4.15 -15.18 -12.77
N LEU A 620 3.42 -14.23 -13.38
CA LEU A 620 2.92 -13.03 -12.71
C LEU A 620 2.02 -13.36 -11.51
N LEU A 621 1.10 -14.31 -11.67
CA LEU A 621 0.22 -14.76 -10.59
C LEU A 621 1.02 -15.43 -9.48
N LYS A 622 1.86 -16.41 -9.82
CA LYS A 622 2.58 -17.24 -8.84
C LYS A 622 3.73 -16.50 -8.13
N HIS A 623 4.37 -15.53 -8.78
CA HIS A 623 5.59 -14.89 -8.28
C HIS A 623 5.45 -13.38 -8.02
N CYS A 624 4.35 -12.73 -8.41
CA CYS A 624 4.00 -11.36 -7.98
C CYS A 624 2.71 -11.28 -7.15
N GLY A 625 1.85 -12.31 -7.18
CA GLY A 625 0.46 -12.18 -6.74
C GLY A 625 -0.39 -11.30 -7.68
N PHE A 626 -0.04 -11.22 -8.97
CA PHE A 626 -0.74 -10.41 -9.98
C PHE A 626 -1.42 -11.32 -11.01
N ASP A 627 -2.74 -11.47 -10.94
CA ASP A 627 -3.50 -12.12 -12.01
C ASP A 627 -3.83 -11.09 -13.12
N VAL A 628 -3.38 -11.35 -14.35
CA VAL A 628 -3.71 -10.53 -15.54
C VAL A 628 -5.20 -10.57 -15.91
N ASP A 629 -5.96 -11.53 -15.37
CA ASP A 629 -7.41 -11.66 -15.59
C ASP A 629 -8.25 -11.17 -14.38
N ASP A 630 -7.64 -10.68 -13.30
CA ASP A 630 -8.39 -9.97 -12.24
C ASP A 630 -8.86 -8.61 -12.78
N SER A 631 -10.18 -8.44 -12.85
CA SER A 631 -10.85 -7.28 -13.44
C SER A 631 -10.64 -5.95 -12.71
N ARG A 632 -9.94 -5.96 -11.57
CA ARG A 632 -9.38 -4.74 -10.94
C ARG A 632 -8.20 -4.17 -11.74
N PHE A 633 -7.45 -4.98 -12.47
CA PHE A 633 -6.29 -4.52 -13.23
C PHE A 633 -6.65 -4.20 -14.69
N VAL A 634 -6.62 -2.93 -15.03
CA VAL A 634 -6.92 -2.43 -16.37
C VAL A 634 -5.62 -2.23 -17.13
N ILE A 635 -5.25 -3.19 -17.97
CA ILE A 635 -3.96 -3.19 -18.67
C ILE A 635 -4.09 -2.45 -20.00
N TYR A 636 -3.35 -1.36 -20.15
CA TYR A 636 -3.18 -0.62 -21.41
C TYR A 636 -1.70 -0.61 -21.83
N GLY A 637 -1.50 -0.58 -23.15
CA GLY A 637 -0.18 -0.52 -23.76
C GLY A 637 0.08 0.83 -24.41
N CYS A 638 1.30 1.33 -24.26
CA CYS A 638 1.72 2.63 -24.78
C CYS A 638 2.19 2.60 -26.25
N GLU A 639 2.11 1.43 -26.91
CA GLU A 639 2.60 1.16 -28.27
C GLU A 639 2.06 2.09 -29.37
N ASP A 640 0.87 2.67 -29.18
CA ASP A 640 0.22 3.60 -30.12
C ASP A 640 0.45 5.10 -29.77
N VAL A 641 1.26 5.43 -28.74
CA VAL A 641 1.60 6.81 -28.40
C VAL A 641 2.70 7.33 -29.36
N PRO A 642 2.48 8.43 -30.12
CA PRO A 642 3.46 8.92 -31.08
C PRO A 642 4.84 9.20 -30.45
N GLY A 643 5.89 8.57 -30.99
CA GLY A 643 7.27 8.72 -30.52
C GLY A 643 7.67 7.74 -29.41
N PHE A 644 6.72 7.06 -28.77
CA PHE A 644 7.02 6.00 -27.79
C PHE A 644 7.41 4.68 -28.47
N ASP A 645 7.17 4.54 -29.77
CA ASP A 645 7.62 3.41 -30.60
C ASP A 645 9.15 3.25 -30.63
N ALA A 646 9.91 4.27 -30.20
CA ALA A 646 11.35 4.23 -29.98
C ALA A 646 11.79 3.11 -28.99
N VAL A 647 11.01 2.89 -27.93
CA VAL A 647 11.17 1.79 -26.94
C VAL A 647 11.24 0.42 -27.64
N SER A 648 10.43 0.23 -28.68
CA SER A 648 10.40 -1.05 -29.40
C SER A 648 11.60 -1.27 -30.34
N LYS A 649 12.47 -0.26 -30.49
CA LYS A 649 13.59 -0.21 -31.46
C LYS A 649 14.97 -0.10 -30.81
N GLY A 650 15.06 0.37 -29.56
CA GLY A 650 16.33 0.79 -28.93
C GLY A 650 16.73 2.22 -29.28
N ASP A 651 15.80 3.00 -29.86
CA ASP A 651 16.01 4.40 -30.18
C ASP A 651 15.83 5.27 -28.92
N LYS A 652 16.48 6.44 -28.88
CA LYS A 652 16.27 7.41 -27.80
C LYS A 652 14.83 7.93 -27.79
N VAL A 653 14.12 7.74 -26.67
CA VAL A 653 12.80 8.33 -26.45
C VAL A 653 12.90 9.84 -26.24
N ASP A 654 12.09 10.62 -26.97
CA ASP A 654 11.88 12.04 -26.70
C ASP A 654 10.76 12.21 -25.65
N VAL A 655 11.16 12.29 -24.38
CA VAL A 655 10.23 12.40 -23.25
C VAL A 655 9.36 13.66 -23.34
N GLU A 656 9.89 14.79 -23.81
CA GLU A 656 9.12 16.04 -23.90
C GLU A 656 8.05 15.94 -25.00
N TYR A 657 8.39 15.39 -26.17
CA TYR A 657 7.46 15.15 -27.26
C TYR A 657 6.37 14.12 -26.91
N VAL A 658 6.73 13.03 -26.22
CA VAL A 658 5.79 11.94 -25.88
C VAL A 658 4.86 12.30 -24.72
N THR A 659 5.31 13.12 -23.76
CA THR A 659 4.56 13.41 -22.50
C THR A 659 3.11 13.86 -22.74
N PRO A 660 2.79 14.81 -23.64
CA PRO A 660 1.41 15.20 -23.92
C PRO A 660 0.54 14.04 -24.47
N GLY A 661 1.13 13.15 -25.26
CA GLY A 661 0.46 11.95 -25.77
C GLY A 661 0.14 10.95 -24.66
N MET A 662 1.10 10.71 -23.76
CA MET A 662 0.95 9.84 -22.60
C MET A 662 -0.15 10.36 -21.64
N VAL A 663 -0.11 11.65 -21.29
CA VAL A 663 -1.13 12.31 -20.46
C VAL A 663 -2.51 12.26 -21.11
N LYS A 664 -2.59 12.43 -22.44
CA LYS A 664 -3.88 12.32 -23.16
C LYS A 664 -4.40 10.88 -23.12
N MET A 665 -3.56 9.88 -23.41
CA MET A 665 -3.95 8.46 -23.35
C MET A 665 -4.54 8.10 -21.98
N VAL A 666 -3.88 8.50 -20.89
CA VAL A 666 -4.36 8.21 -19.53
C VAL A 666 -5.66 8.95 -19.23
N THR A 667 -5.77 10.24 -19.57
CA THR A 667 -7.02 11.01 -19.40
C THR A 667 -8.18 10.35 -20.14
N ASP A 668 -7.97 9.98 -21.41
CA ASP A 668 -8.94 9.27 -22.25
C ASP A 668 -9.35 7.91 -21.65
N ILE A 669 -8.52 7.26 -20.83
CA ILE A 669 -8.84 6.00 -20.14
C ILE A 669 -9.67 6.29 -18.88
N LEU A 670 -9.25 7.26 -18.05
CA LEU A 670 -9.94 7.63 -16.81
C LEU A 670 -11.36 8.17 -17.06
N GLU A 671 -11.60 8.86 -18.18
CA GLU A 671 -12.95 9.28 -18.61
C GLU A 671 -13.89 8.10 -18.89
N LYS A 672 -13.34 6.97 -19.37
CA LYS A 672 -14.09 5.75 -19.70
C LYS A 672 -14.25 4.83 -18.48
N GLU A 673 -13.24 4.80 -17.62
CA GLU A 673 -13.12 3.91 -16.46
C GLU A 673 -12.95 4.71 -15.15
N PRO A 674 -13.97 5.47 -14.70
CA PRO A 674 -13.91 6.32 -13.50
C PRO A 674 -13.86 5.55 -12.16
N THR A 675 -13.63 4.24 -12.22
CA THR A 675 -13.36 3.37 -11.06
C THR A 675 -11.85 3.20 -10.81
N ILE A 676 -10.98 3.68 -11.71
CA ILE A 676 -9.53 3.64 -11.52
C ILE A 676 -9.10 4.60 -10.40
N ARG A 677 -8.26 4.11 -9.48
CA ARG A 677 -7.76 4.85 -8.29
C ARG A 677 -6.25 5.00 -8.21
N ALA A 678 -5.51 4.24 -9.02
CA ALA A 678 -4.06 4.27 -9.05
C ALA A 678 -3.55 3.90 -10.45
N ILE A 679 -2.33 4.31 -10.74
CA ILE A 679 -1.60 3.96 -11.95
C ILE A 679 -0.34 3.19 -11.53
N LEU A 680 -0.04 2.08 -12.20
CA LEU A 680 1.18 1.29 -12.01
C LEU A 680 1.89 1.16 -13.37
N LEU A 681 3.10 1.71 -13.44
CA LEU A 681 3.96 1.66 -14.62
C LEU A 681 4.79 0.37 -14.57
N GLU A 682 4.48 -0.56 -15.48
CA GLU A 682 5.14 -1.86 -15.63
C GLU A 682 6.46 -1.73 -16.38
N CYS A 683 6.45 -0.95 -17.47
CA CYS A 683 7.66 -0.70 -18.25
C CYS A 683 8.59 0.28 -17.53
N THR A 684 9.87 -0.05 -17.56
CA THR A 684 10.99 0.64 -16.91
C THR A 684 11.39 1.96 -17.56
N GLU A 685 10.99 2.19 -18.82
CA GLU A 685 11.13 3.47 -19.54
C GLU A 685 9.92 4.41 -19.35
N LEU A 686 8.88 4.00 -18.60
CA LEU A 686 7.72 4.85 -18.28
C LEU A 686 7.85 5.80 -17.05
N PRO A 687 8.70 5.61 -16.02
CA PRO A 687 8.79 6.54 -14.90
C PRO A 687 9.13 8.02 -15.25
N PRO A 688 9.83 8.35 -16.36
CA PRO A 688 9.97 9.75 -16.81
C PRO A 688 8.64 10.51 -16.98
N TYR A 689 7.52 9.79 -17.17
CA TYR A 689 6.18 10.37 -17.27
C TYR A 689 5.41 10.43 -15.93
N SER A 690 5.90 9.80 -14.86
CA SER A 690 5.16 9.65 -13.60
C SER A 690 4.63 10.97 -13.06
N ASP A 691 5.46 12.02 -13.02
CA ASP A 691 5.06 13.31 -12.47
C ASP A 691 4.07 14.08 -13.35
N ALA A 692 4.13 13.89 -14.67
CA ALA A 692 3.11 14.41 -15.58
C ALA A 692 1.75 13.71 -15.36
N LEU A 693 1.76 12.42 -15.01
CA LEU A 693 0.58 11.65 -14.65
C LEU A 693 0.04 12.01 -13.25
N ARG A 694 0.90 12.15 -12.22
CA ARG A 694 0.52 12.65 -10.87
C ARG A 694 -0.10 14.06 -10.96
N HIS A 695 0.51 14.94 -11.75
CA HIS A 695 0.04 16.31 -11.95
C HIS A 695 -1.33 16.36 -12.64
N SER A 696 -1.51 15.63 -13.74
CA SER A 696 -2.74 15.66 -14.55
C SER A 696 -3.92 14.90 -13.92
N THR A 697 -3.67 13.79 -13.22
CA THR A 697 -4.75 12.88 -12.76
C THR A 697 -5.14 13.00 -11.29
N ASP A 698 -4.25 13.51 -10.43
CA ASP A 698 -4.38 13.46 -8.96
C ASP A 698 -4.43 12.03 -8.35
N LEU A 699 -4.09 11.01 -9.15
CA LEU A 699 -3.94 9.63 -8.71
C LEU A 699 -2.49 9.33 -8.29
N PRO A 700 -2.26 8.38 -7.36
CA PRO A 700 -0.94 7.85 -7.10
C PRO A 700 -0.42 7.09 -8.31
N VAL A 701 0.82 7.35 -8.68
CA VAL A 701 1.56 6.68 -9.74
C VAL A 701 2.71 5.91 -9.11
N PHE A 702 2.62 4.59 -9.18
CA PHE A 702 3.66 3.65 -8.75
C PHE A 702 4.47 3.23 -9.97
N ASP A 703 5.79 3.15 -9.82
CA ASP A 703 6.70 2.88 -10.94
C ASP A 703 7.89 2.00 -10.47
N ALA A 704 8.85 1.76 -11.37
CA ALA A 704 10.02 0.92 -11.06
C ALA A 704 10.99 1.58 -10.06
N ILE A 705 11.10 2.90 -10.06
CA ILE A 705 11.92 3.64 -9.07
C ILE A 705 11.24 3.57 -7.70
N THR A 706 9.92 3.74 -7.62
CA THR A 706 9.11 3.57 -6.40
C THR A 706 9.29 2.17 -5.80
N CYS A 707 9.36 1.14 -6.66
CA CYS A 707 9.63 -0.23 -6.26
C CYS A 707 11.06 -0.39 -5.69
N ALA A 708 12.08 0.12 -6.39
CA ALA A 708 13.46 0.06 -5.93
C ALA A 708 13.68 0.80 -4.60
N ASP A 709 13.13 2.01 -4.47
CA ASP A 709 13.18 2.84 -3.27
C ASP A 709 12.57 2.10 -2.06
N PHE A 710 11.50 1.32 -2.24
CA PHE A 710 10.87 0.50 -1.21
C PHE A 710 11.74 -0.67 -0.69
N TYR A 711 12.51 -1.33 -1.55
CA TYR A 711 13.44 -2.38 -1.10
C TYR A 711 14.73 -1.81 -0.50
N ILE A 712 15.21 -0.68 -1.03
CA ILE A 712 16.43 -0.02 -0.57
C ILE A 712 16.21 0.77 0.72
N CYS A 713 15.04 1.38 0.97
CA CYS A 713 14.77 2.11 2.22
C CYS A 713 14.81 1.19 3.45
N ALA A 714 14.38 -0.07 3.32
CA ALA A 714 14.50 -1.08 4.38
C ALA A 714 15.95 -1.42 4.77
N ARG A 715 16.93 -0.95 3.99
CA ARG A 715 18.38 -1.13 4.15
C ARG A 715 19.12 0.18 4.48
N LYS A 716 18.42 1.33 4.46
CA LYS A 716 18.95 2.66 4.80
C LYS A 716 18.84 2.94 6.31
N ASP A 717 19.71 3.82 6.79
CA ASP A 717 19.60 4.52 8.08
C ASP A 717 18.47 5.57 8.03
N ASN A 718 17.65 5.71 9.08
CA ASN A 718 16.59 6.72 9.09
C ASN A 718 17.08 8.05 9.74
N PRO A 719 17.11 9.18 9.01
CA PRO A 719 17.64 10.44 9.54
C PRO A 719 16.74 11.15 10.57
N ARG A 720 15.57 10.60 10.90
CA ARG A 720 14.58 11.22 11.81
C ARG A 720 14.50 10.55 13.18
N PHE A 721 14.78 9.25 13.25
CA PHE A 721 14.65 8.43 14.45
C PHE A 721 15.64 7.27 14.45
N GLY A 722 15.60 6.40 15.46
CA GLY A 722 16.47 5.24 15.51
C GLY A 722 17.92 5.58 15.87
N LEU A 723 18.87 4.81 15.35
CA LEU A 723 20.26 4.82 15.84
C LEU A 723 21.07 5.99 15.29
N ASN A 724 20.86 6.34 14.01
CA ASN A 724 21.58 7.35 13.24
C ASN A 724 23.10 7.16 13.14
N GLN A 725 23.65 7.45 11.96
CA GLN A 725 25.08 7.44 11.64
C GLN A 725 25.76 6.06 11.77
N TRP A 726 24.98 4.96 11.78
CA TRP A 726 25.52 3.58 11.76
C TRP A 726 25.93 3.13 10.34
N GLN A 727 25.41 3.82 9.32
CA GLN A 727 25.74 3.64 7.92
C GLN A 727 26.58 4.83 7.45
N CYS A 728 27.40 4.63 6.41
CA CYS A 728 28.03 5.70 5.64
C CYS A 728 26.99 6.39 4.77
N ASP A 729 27.18 7.69 4.60
CA ASP A 729 26.45 8.51 3.65
C ASP A 729 26.98 8.17 2.24
N TRP A 730 26.10 8.09 1.23
CA TRP A 730 26.53 8.08 -0.17
C TRP A 730 27.07 9.47 -0.54
N ASP A 731 28.09 9.53 -1.38
CA ASP A 731 28.76 10.79 -1.75
C ASP A 731 28.02 11.60 -2.83
N GLY A 732 26.96 11.02 -3.42
CA GLY A 732 26.19 11.63 -4.50
C GLY A 732 26.78 11.42 -5.89
N VAL A 733 27.84 10.60 -6.01
CA VAL A 733 28.44 10.23 -7.30
C VAL A 733 27.94 8.84 -7.69
N ALA A 734 27.38 8.73 -8.89
CA ALA A 734 27.10 7.46 -9.54
C ALA A 734 28.10 7.27 -10.68
N ASP A 735 28.60 6.05 -10.85
CA ASP A 735 29.46 5.71 -11.98
C ASP A 735 28.68 5.79 -13.30
N GLU A 736 29.35 6.25 -14.37
CA GLU A 736 28.86 6.07 -15.73
C GLU A 736 29.01 4.58 -16.14
N TYR A 737 28.16 4.11 -17.05
CA TYR A 737 28.15 2.71 -17.50
C TYR A 737 27.86 2.65 -19.00
N GLU A 738 28.72 1.95 -19.76
CA GLU A 738 28.50 1.58 -21.15
C GLU A 738 28.16 0.09 -21.27
N LEU A 739 27.44 -0.31 -22.33
CA LEU A 739 27.08 -1.73 -22.49
C LEU A 739 28.34 -2.59 -22.69
N GLY A 740 28.54 -3.53 -21.77
CA GLY A 740 29.70 -4.43 -21.75
C GLY A 740 30.67 -4.16 -20.60
N ASP A 741 30.52 -3.03 -19.90
CA ASP A 741 31.14 -2.82 -18.61
C ASP A 741 30.78 -3.94 -17.62
N ASN A 742 31.61 -4.07 -16.58
CA ASN A 742 31.41 -5.04 -15.49
C ASN A 742 31.44 -6.53 -15.93
N LEU A 743 31.76 -6.83 -17.18
CA LEU A 743 32.00 -8.18 -17.71
C LEU A 743 33.49 -8.58 -17.67
N ASP A 744 33.75 -9.88 -17.70
CA ASP A 744 35.08 -10.41 -18.02
C ASP A 744 35.22 -10.72 -19.52
N SER A 745 36.45 -10.79 -20.01
CA SER A 745 36.77 -10.99 -21.44
C SER A 745 36.41 -12.39 -22.00
N ALA A 746 35.79 -13.26 -21.20
CA ALA A 746 35.12 -14.46 -21.69
C ALA A 746 33.61 -14.19 -21.89
N SER A 747 32.99 -13.47 -20.96
CA SER A 747 31.58 -13.09 -20.96
C SER A 747 31.26 -12.06 -22.06
N THR A 748 32.14 -11.07 -22.30
CA THR A 748 32.00 -10.08 -23.39
C THR A 748 31.81 -10.71 -24.78
N LYS A 749 32.33 -11.93 -25.00
CA LYS A 749 32.24 -12.65 -26.29
C LYS A 749 30.85 -13.21 -26.60
N PHE A 750 29.93 -13.16 -25.64
CA PHE A 750 28.54 -13.55 -25.81
C PHE A 750 27.61 -12.34 -25.94
N LEU A 751 28.15 -11.11 -25.97
CA LEU A 751 27.36 -9.92 -26.28
C LEU A 751 26.83 -9.97 -27.71
N VAL A 752 25.60 -9.50 -27.89
CA VAL A 752 24.90 -9.40 -29.16
C VAL A 752 24.84 -7.95 -29.65
N ASN A 753 24.83 -6.97 -28.72
CA ASN A 753 24.70 -5.54 -29.02
C ASN A 753 25.87 -4.66 -28.50
N GLY A 754 27.03 -5.28 -28.21
CA GLY A 754 28.28 -4.59 -27.80
C GLY A 754 29.44 -4.74 -28.77
#